data_AF-A0A960MQK6-F1
#
_entry.id   AF-A0A960MQK6-F1
#
_cell.length_a   1.000
_cell.length_b   1.000
_cell.length_c   1.000
_cell.angle_alpha   90.00
_cell.angle_beta   90.00
_cell.angle_gamma   90.00
#
_symmetry.space_group_name_H-M   'P 1'
#
loop_
_entity.id
_entity.type
_entity.pdbx_description
1 polymer ?
#
loop_
_entity_poly.entity_id
_entity_poly.type
_entity_poly.pdbx_seq_one_letter_code
_entity_poly.pdbx_strand_id
1 'polypeptide(L)'
;MNSLPWISRVRRAGLIAAAGLALPLFLSAADDEGLVLRWQFDGGKEPGEWQGKAKLSETEEAGPRAPRYPEFTETNRAAFFPGQDAWILVKDQEKGGTTDVRFRKGDSITIEAWVKVKSIGKGHAAYLVGKGRHGERGQNLGEMNQNYAVRLQGTGSGAQLGFLFTSEDPAMKKRDWHRWWSTAEVPSAGWHHVAVVYTFGQKGSLRAYIDGKATEGKWDMGGDTDLPPVADADDLVIGTGYTRTTGTSFSGWMDDLAIYRHAVAPEVLMARYVHTPPPPPVTPDMVPAGEVLVQISEKGVPEANSWPEDPEVTEAYREQAFGFFEEPQKYVSTGVRDDRANPHLFRAAAKVTIPEGKHRLLLRGRGAARLYIDGKKVLETPFRPGDTGGHGLVSSQDEYLDLGPDFRFVPPGNRETWMEYPSIGGEHFVVLETMIGGISGKSKMRPELGETVVAISPEGQESWFLLTPGQRRVAYTDAGWAAYEAERRGWLAEVNAKARATKRTEHADYWAKRREAARQWIALAEPVAVPELPESYPAFNEIDHFIGSRIASVAAASTEASQGSVNYFKDVQPILEARCYDCHRGGKAKGDLKVDHLAAMLKGGKDDGPAIVPGDPKGSSLIWRVTPDEAGDDIMPPKGEPLSPNEIATLTKWIEEGAPWPQFNVKNFTLTPLTDDLTFLRRVFLDTVGVPPSEAEIATFLAADEKSRRAEVIDRLLADARWADHWMGY
;
A
#
# COMPACT_ATOMS: atom_id res chain seq x y z
N MET A 1 5.35 -37.82 -46.42
CA MET A 1 4.91 -38.56 -47.62
C MET A 1 3.42 -38.85 -47.47
N ASN A 2 2.47 -38.40 -48.27
CA ASN A 2 2.41 -37.39 -49.33
C ASN A 2 1.01 -36.79 -49.27
N SER A 3 0.90 -35.47 -49.30
CA SER A 3 -0.34 -34.71 -49.40
C SER A 3 -0.52 -34.18 -50.83
N LEU A 4 -1.78 -34.08 -51.22
CA LEU A 4 -2.35 -33.44 -52.41
C LEU A 4 -3.77 -32.98 -51.99
N PRO A 5 -4.52 -32.14 -52.73
CA PRO A 5 -4.20 -31.54 -54.04
C PRO A 5 -4.66 -30.07 -54.26
N TRP A 6 -4.08 -29.50 -55.33
CA TRP A 6 -4.63 -28.70 -56.44
C TRP A 6 -5.39 -27.37 -56.28
N ILE A 7 -4.93 -26.45 -57.13
CA ILE A 7 -5.40 -25.10 -57.43
C ILE A 7 -6.08 -25.09 -58.80
N SER A 8 -7.15 -24.30 -58.95
CA SER A 8 -7.56 -23.75 -60.26
C SER A 8 -7.82 -22.23 -60.14
N ARG A 9 -7.36 -21.47 -61.13
CA ARG A 9 -7.55 -20.03 -61.31
C ARG A 9 -8.81 -19.77 -62.13
N VAL A 10 -9.55 -18.68 -61.85
CA VAL A 10 -9.77 -17.51 -62.75
C VAL A 10 -10.59 -16.41 -62.04
N ARG A 11 -9.95 -15.23 -61.91
CA ARG A 11 -10.40 -13.81 -61.92
C ARG A 11 -11.84 -13.41 -61.54
N ARG A 12 -11.98 -12.51 -60.53
CA ARG A 12 -12.29 -11.06 -60.69
C ARG A 12 -12.24 -10.29 -59.35
N ALA A 13 -11.71 -9.07 -59.44
CA ALA A 13 -11.96 -7.85 -58.65
C ALA A 13 -11.81 -7.87 -57.11
N GLY A 14 -10.70 -7.28 -56.64
CA GLY A 14 -10.58 -6.72 -55.30
C GLY A 14 -9.73 -5.44 -55.39
N LEU A 15 -10.35 -4.28 -55.15
CA LEU A 15 -9.64 -3.04 -54.87
C LEU A 15 -8.86 -3.24 -53.58
N ILE A 16 -7.53 -3.23 -53.68
CA ILE A 16 -6.64 -3.07 -52.53
C ILE A 16 -6.64 -1.58 -52.21
N ALA A 17 -7.37 -1.17 -51.18
CA ALA A 17 -7.06 0.06 -50.48
C ALA A 17 -5.72 -0.18 -49.77
N ALA A 18 -4.64 0.28 -50.39
CA ALA A 18 -3.32 0.31 -49.78
C ALA A 18 -3.44 1.17 -48.52
N ALA A 19 -3.32 0.53 -47.35
CA ALA A 19 -3.04 1.20 -46.10
C ALA A 19 -1.72 1.97 -46.32
N GLY A 20 -1.85 3.28 -46.50
CA GLY A 20 -0.72 4.17 -46.55
C GLY A 20 0.05 4.01 -45.25
N LEU A 21 1.26 3.49 -45.35
CA LEU A 21 2.32 3.80 -44.42
C LEU A 21 2.39 5.33 -44.35
N ALA A 22 1.75 5.91 -43.35
CA ALA A 22 2.06 7.25 -42.92
C ALA A 22 3.51 7.18 -42.42
N LEU A 23 4.46 7.49 -43.30
CA LEU A 23 5.74 7.97 -42.85
C LEU A 23 5.46 9.11 -41.86
N PRO A 24 6.13 9.16 -40.70
CA PRO A 24 6.07 10.35 -39.87
C PRO A 24 6.60 11.49 -40.75
N LEU A 25 5.70 12.38 -41.15
CA LEU A 25 6.10 13.67 -41.71
C LEU A 25 6.91 14.32 -40.60
N PHE A 26 8.23 14.34 -40.78
CA PHE A 26 9.13 15.17 -40.00
C PHE A 26 8.59 16.60 -40.05
N LEU A 27 8.00 17.06 -38.95
CA LEU A 27 7.58 18.44 -38.72
C LEU A 27 8.79 19.38 -38.52
N SER A 28 9.99 19.02 -38.99
CA SER A 28 11.23 19.65 -38.57
C SER A 28 11.65 20.89 -39.37
N ALA A 29 10.81 21.41 -40.28
CA ALA A 29 11.17 22.58 -41.09
C ALA A 29 10.29 23.81 -40.86
N ALA A 30 9.09 23.64 -40.29
CA ALA A 30 8.20 24.74 -39.90
C ALA A 30 8.35 25.15 -38.43
N ASP A 31 8.95 24.28 -37.60
CA ASP A 31 9.05 24.46 -36.15
C ASP A 31 10.09 25.50 -35.69
N ASP A 32 10.98 25.96 -36.57
CA ASP A 32 12.04 26.93 -36.22
C ASP A 32 11.71 28.38 -36.64
N GLU A 33 10.63 28.61 -37.39
CA GLU A 33 10.30 29.97 -37.83
C GLU A 33 10.00 30.85 -36.61
N GLY A 34 10.80 31.89 -36.39
CA GLY A 34 10.63 32.78 -35.24
C GLY A 34 10.90 32.13 -33.87
N LEU A 35 11.53 30.96 -33.79
CA LEU A 35 12.03 30.40 -32.54
C LEU A 35 13.09 31.33 -31.92
N VAL A 36 12.95 31.65 -30.64
CA VAL A 36 13.85 32.53 -29.88
C VAL A 36 14.80 31.68 -29.05
N LEU A 37 14.28 30.81 -28.18
CA LEU A 37 15.05 29.90 -27.33
C LEU A 37 14.28 28.59 -27.13
N ARG A 38 15.01 27.47 -26.95
CA ARG A 38 14.46 26.14 -26.68
C ARG A 38 15.31 25.36 -25.68
N TRP A 39 14.67 24.53 -24.86
CA TRP A 39 15.29 23.56 -23.94
C TRP A 39 14.56 22.22 -24.05
N GLN A 40 15.25 21.21 -24.57
CA GLN A 40 14.78 19.83 -24.78
C GLN A 40 15.45 18.82 -23.82
N PHE A 41 16.47 19.25 -23.07
CA PHE A 41 17.21 18.47 -22.09
C PHE A 41 17.71 17.10 -22.60
N ASP A 42 18.05 17.01 -23.89
CA ASP A 42 18.46 15.80 -24.59
C ASP A 42 19.99 15.59 -24.61
N GLY A 43 20.72 16.41 -23.87
CA GLY A 43 22.18 16.44 -23.83
C GLY A 43 22.83 17.40 -24.84
N GLY A 44 22.02 18.13 -25.63
CA GLY A 44 22.47 19.21 -26.49
C GLY A 44 23.01 20.43 -25.74
N LYS A 45 23.66 21.35 -26.46
CA LYS A 45 24.08 22.63 -25.90
C LYS A 45 22.90 23.61 -25.88
N GLU A 46 22.39 23.89 -24.70
CA GLU A 46 21.22 24.75 -24.52
C GLU A 46 21.56 26.16 -24.03
N PRO A 47 20.67 27.15 -24.23
CA PRO A 47 20.88 28.52 -23.79
C PRO A 47 20.84 28.67 -22.26
N GLY A 48 21.72 29.51 -21.71
CA GLY A 48 21.74 29.87 -20.30
C GLY A 48 22.61 28.97 -19.43
N GLU A 49 22.67 29.33 -18.15
CA GLU A 49 23.49 28.64 -17.14
C GLU A 49 22.59 28.03 -16.07
N TRP A 50 22.83 26.76 -15.76
CA TRP A 50 22.20 26.09 -14.63
C TRP A 50 22.77 26.65 -13.32
N GLN A 51 21.88 27.03 -12.41
CA GLN A 51 22.19 27.70 -11.15
C GLN A 51 21.47 27.01 -9.99
N GLY A 52 21.98 27.19 -8.78
CA GLY A 52 21.42 26.60 -7.56
C GLY A 52 22.32 25.51 -6.96
N LYS A 53 21.78 24.79 -5.97
CA LYS A 53 22.51 23.74 -5.24
C LYS A 53 22.48 22.40 -5.96
N ALA A 54 21.37 22.07 -6.59
CA ALA A 54 21.23 20.83 -7.35
C ALA A 54 21.85 21.03 -8.74
N LYS A 55 22.57 20.03 -9.23
CA LYS A 55 23.18 20.08 -10.57
C LYS A 55 22.28 19.41 -11.60
N LEU A 56 22.29 19.90 -12.84
CA LEU A 56 21.55 19.29 -13.95
C LEU A 56 21.82 17.78 -14.09
N SER A 57 23.08 17.36 -14.00
CA SER A 57 23.47 15.94 -14.09
C SER A 57 22.87 15.05 -12.98
N GLU A 58 22.44 15.65 -11.86
CA GLU A 58 21.80 14.97 -10.74
C GLU A 58 20.27 15.04 -10.81
N THR A 59 19.73 15.83 -11.74
CA THR A 59 18.30 16.12 -11.88
C THR A 59 17.75 15.78 -13.28
N GLU A 60 18.57 15.21 -14.16
CA GLU A 60 18.09 14.65 -15.42
C GLU A 60 17.31 13.35 -15.16
N GLU A 61 16.05 13.35 -15.58
CA GLU A 61 15.15 12.20 -15.40
C GLU A 61 14.43 11.86 -16.71
N ALA A 62 13.56 10.85 -16.65
CA ALA A 62 12.75 10.47 -17.80
C ALA A 62 11.74 11.56 -18.16
N GLY A 63 11.81 12.04 -19.40
CA GLY A 63 10.80 12.93 -19.98
C GLY A 63 9.52 12.20 -20.38
N PRO A 64 8.59 12.89 -21.07
CA PRO A 64 7.51 12.23 -21.82
C PRO A 64 8.14 11.29 -22.86
N ARG A 65 7.65 10.05 -22.97
CA ARG A 65 8.23 9.00 -23.83
C ARG A 65 7.15 8.18 -24.53
N ALA A 66 7.46 7.65 -25.72
CA ALA A 66 6.66 6.60 -26.33
C ALA A 66 6.59 5.34 -25.41
N PRO A 67 5.48 4.58 -25.43
CA PRO A 67 4.27 4.79 -26.24
C PRO A 67 3.27 5.80 -25.63
N ARG A 68 3.53 6.31 -24.42
CA ARG A 68 2.64 7.24 -23.70
C ARG A 68 2.50 8.57 -24.40
N TYR A 69 3.60 9.11 -24.87
CA TYR A 69 3.67 10.35 -25.61
C TYR A 69 4.37 9.99 -26.93
N PRO A 70 3.64 9.49 -27.93
CA PRO A 70 4.22 8.86 -29.12
C PRO A 70 5.04 9.82 -29.99
N GLU A 71 4.93 11.13 -29.77
CA GLU A 71 5.78 12.14 -30.42
C GLU A 71 7.20 12.22 -29.81
N PHE A 72 7.42 11.62 -28.65
CA PHE A 72 8.74 11.57 -28.00
C PHE A 72 9.41 10.22 -28.16
N THR A 73 10.74 10.22 -28.20
CA THR A 73 11.55 8.99 -28.24
C THR A 73 11.42 8.19 -26.93
N GLU A 74 11.68 6.88 -26.99
CA GLU A 74 11.69 6.01 -25.79
C GLU A 74 12.77 6.40 -24.77
N THR A 75 13.78 7.17 -25.20
CA THR A 75 14.92 7.61 -24.39
C THR A 75 14.84 9.08 -23.99
N ASN A 76 13.74 9.77 -24.31
CA ASN A 76 13.59 11.20 -24.07
C ASN A 76 13.85 11.60 -22.61
N ARG A 77 14.47 12.75 -22.39
CA ARG A 77 14.87 13.22 -21.06
C ARG A 77 14.22 14.55 -20.73
N ALA A 78 14.20 14.85 -19.45
CA ALA A 78 13.69 16.12 -18.94
C ALA A 78 14.52 16.60 -17.75
N ALA A 79 14.47 17.90 -17.48
CA ALA A 79 15.07 18.47 -16.28
C ALA A 79 14.09 18.48 -15.11
N PHE A 80 14.49 17.90 -13.99
CA PHE A 80 13.80 18.06 -12.71
C PHE A 80 14.25 19.37 -12.02
N PHE A 81 13.28 20.23 -11.69
CA PHE A 81 13.47 21.44 -10.91
C PHE A 81 13.02 21.18 -9.47
N PRO A 82 13.94 21.07 -8.48
CA PRO A 82 13.63 20.80 -7.08
C PRO A 82 13.20 22.06 -6.31
N GLY A 83 12.29 22.86 -6.86
CA GLY A 83 11.88 24.11 -6.25
C GLY A 83 13.00 25.15 -6.27
N GLN A 84 13.31 25.75 -5.11
CA GLN A 84 14.27 26.87 -5.02
C GLN A 84 15.74 26.48 -5.22
N ASP A 85 16.05 25.17 -5.27
CA ASP A 85 17.42 24.68 -5.31
C ASP A 85 17.98 24.52 -6.73
N ALA A 86 17.19 24.75 -7.79
CA ALA A 86 17.71 24.87 -9.15
C ALA A 86 16.89 25.82 -10.04
N TRP A 87 17.58 26.52 -10.95
CA TRP A 87 16.97 27.33 -12.00
C TRP A 87 17.95 27.52 -13.15
N ILE A 88 17.46 27.97 -14.32
CA ILE A 88 18.31 28.38 -15.43
C ILE A 88 18.30 29.89 -15.53
N LEU A 89 19.49 30.49 -15.65
CA LEU A 89 19.67 31.91 -15.89
C LEU A 89 20.13 32.14 -17.32
N VAL A 90 19.37 32.91 -18.08
CA VAL A 90 19.72 33.32 -19.44
C VAL A 90 19.95 34.83 -19.44
N LYS A 91 21.18 35.24 -19.72
CA LYS A 91 21.53 36.65 -19.82
C LYS A 91 20.83 37.29 -21.02
N ASP A 92 20.35 38.51 -20.83
CA ASP A 92 19.89 39.35 -21.94
C ASP A 92 21.06 39.70 -22.86
N GLN A 93 20.80 39.91 -24.16
CA GLN A 93 21.81 40.26 -25.14
C GLN A 93 22.64 41.50 -24.73
N GLU A 94 22.00 42.52 -24.15
CA GLU A 94 22.70 43.73 -23.70
C GLU A 94 23.49 43.53 -22.40
N LYS A 95 23.24 42.43 -21.68
CA LYS A 95 23.99 41.98 -20.50
C LYS A 95 24.97 40.84 -20.82
N GLY A 96 25.30 40.63 -22.10
CA GLY A 96 26.29 39.64 -22.55
C GLY A 96 25.72 38.28 -22.94
N GLY A 97 24.40 38.14 -23.03
CA GLY A 97 23.73 36.97 -23.61
C GLY A 97 23.77 36.95 -25.14
N THR A 98 23.26 35.86 -25.73
CA THR A 98 23.32 35.64 -27.18
C THR A 98 22.06 36.05 -27.94
N THR A 99 20.92 36.22 -27.25
CA THR A 99 19.60 36.34 -27.90
C THR A 99 18.80 37.52 -27.34
N ASP A 100 18.16 38.31 -28.22
CA ASP A 100 17.20 39.33 -27.79
C ASP A 100 15.90 38.65 -27.32
N VAL A 101 15.68 38.63 -26.02
CA VAL A 101 14.48 38.11 -25.36
C VAL A 101 13.50 39.22 -24.99
N ARG A 102 13.65 40.42 -25.55
CA ARG A 102 12.75 41.56 -25.32
C ARG A 102 11.62 41.55 -26.34
N PHE A 103 10.40 41.72 -25.85
CA PHE A 103 9.20 41.83 -26.67
C PHE A 103 8.66 43.25 -26.54
N ARG A 104 8.31 43.86 -27.66
CA ARG A 104 7.87 45.24 -27.79
C ARG A 104 6.41 45.27 -28.22
N LYS A 105 5.81 46.46 -28.26
CA LYS A 105 4.45 46.62 -28.77
C LYS A 105 4.36 46.12 -30.22
N GLY A 106 3.37 45.27 -30.50
CA GLY A 106 3.19 44.62 -31.78
C GLY A 106 3.90 43.27 -31.92
N ASP A 107 4.85 42.94 -31.03
CA ASP A 107 5.46 41.61 -31.03
C ASP A 107 4.47 40.59 -30.44
N SER A 108 4.34 39.47 -31.14
CA SER A 108 3.69 38.28 -30.58
C SER A 108 4.72 37.41 -29.86
N ILE A 109 4.33 36.88 -28.71
CA ILE A 109 5.07 35.88 -27.95
C ILE A 109 4.24 34.61 -27.87
N THR A 110 4.88 33.47 -28.16
CA THR A 110 4.37 32.17 -27.75
C THR A 110 5.38 31.56 -26.78
N ILE A 111 4.90 31.08 -25.64
CA ILE A 111 5.69 30.27 -24.71
C ILE A 111 4.96 28.96 -24.53
N GLU A 112 5.62 27.84 -24.81
CA GLU A 112 5.11 26.50 -24.57
C GLU A 112 6.11 25.65 -23.80
N ALA A 113 5.62 24.66 -23.06
CA ALA A 113 6.44 23.69 -22.35
C ALA A 113 5.67 22.40 -22.10
N TRP A 114 6.40 21.30 -22.01
CA TRP A 114 5.93 20.09 -21.35
C TRP A 114 6.30 20.16 -19.86
N VAL A 115 5.32 19.92 -19.00
CA VAL A 115 5.48 20.00 -17.55
C VAL A 115 4.87 18.80 -16.86
N LYS A 116 5.57 18.26 -15.88
CA LYS A 116 5.03 17.30 -14.92
C LYS A 116 5.18 17.88 -13.53
N VAL A 117 4.07 18.13 -12.85
CA VAL A 117 4.09 18.79 -11.54
C VAL A 117 4.41 17.76 -10.46
N LYS A 118 5.45 18.01 -9.65
CA LYS A 118 5.69 17.20 -8.43
C LYS A 118 4.84 17.71 -7.28
N SER A 119 4.87 19.03 -7.05
CA SER A 119 4.07 19.67 -6.01
C SER A 119 3.98 21.17 -6.21
N ILE A 120 2.78 21.74 -6.00
CA ILE A 120 2.56 23.19 -5.88
C ILE A 120 1.57 23.40 -4.74
N GLY A 121 1.96 24.18 -3.73
CA GLY A 121 1.07 24.50 -2.61
C GLY A 121 -0.15 25.30 -3.07
N LYS A 122 -1.30 25.12 -2.41
CA LYS A 122 -2.51 25.89 -2.75
C LYS A 122 -2.24 27.39 -2.64
N GLY A 123 -2.52 28.13 -3.72
CA GLY A 123 -2.26 29.56 -3.84
C GLY A 123 -0.81 29.96 -4.16
N HIS A 124 0.15 29.02 -4.11
CA HIS A 124 1.53 29.27 -4.56
C HIS A 124 1.55 29.44 -6.08
N ALA A 125 2.38 30.36 -6.59
CA ALA A 125 2.48 30.69 -8.00
C ALA A 125 3.91 30.40 -8.49
N ALA A 126 4.15 29.15 -8.87
CA ALA A 126 5.42 28.67 -9.36
C ALA A 126 5.73 29.21 -10.76
N TYR A 127 6.94 29.71 -10.99
CA TYR A 127 7.35 30.22 -12.29
C TYR A 127 7.89 29.07 -13.16
N LEU A 128 7.32 28.92 -14.36
CA LEU A 128 7.94 28.12 -15.40
C LEU A 128 9.04 28.93 -16.06
N VAL A 129 8.70 30.16 -16.48
CA VAL A 129 9.63 31.12 -17.04
C VAL A 129 9.23 32.55 -16.65
N GLY A 130 10.21 33.43 -16.42
CA GLY A 130 9.99 34.85 -16.19
C GLY A 130 11.18 35.70 -16.60
N LYS A 131 10.92 36.84 -17.24
CA LYS A 131 11.91 37.89 -17.52
C LYS A 131 11.60 39.14 -16.72
N GLY A 132 12.62 39.69 -16.08
CA GLY A 132 12.48 40.81 -15.17
C GLY A 132 12.44 40.37 -13.70
N ARG A 133 12.81 41.28 -12.80
CA ARG A 133 12.99 41.03 -11.36
C ARG A 133 13.97 39.89 -11.07
N HIS A 134 15.15 39.92 -11.71
CA HIS A 134 16.25 39.02 -11.41
C HIS A 134 17.37 39.76 -10.66
N GLY A 135 17.69 39.37 -9.42
CA GLY A 135 18.78 39.96 -8.59
C GLY A 135 18.58 39.71 -7.08
N GLU A 136 19.39 40.33 -6.22
CA GLU A 136 19.24 40.23 -4.76
C GLU A 136 18.25 41.27 -4.22
N ARG A 137 17.55 40.92 -3.13
CA ARG A 137 16.60 41.81 -2.45
C ARG A 137 17.34 43.06 -1.94
N GLY A 138 17.00 44.23 -2.47
CA GLY A 138 17.62 45.50 -2.09
C GLY A 138 18.51 46.14 -3.16
N GLN A 139 18.76 45.46 -4.29
CA GLN A 139 19.54 46.01 -5.43
C GLN A 139 18.72 46.98 -6.32
N ASN A 140 17.76 47.73 -5.76
CA ASN A 140 16.91 48.68 -6.50
C ASN A 140 16.21 48.09 -7.74
N LEU A 141 15.80 46.82 -7.67
CA LEU A 141 14.87 46.24 -8.62
C LEU A 141 13.51 46.91 -8.38
N GLY A 142 13.12 47.84 -9.24
CA GLY A 142 11.85 48.56 -9.10
C GLY A 142 10.69 47.59 -8.91
N GLU A 143 9.68 47.97 -8.11
CA GLU A 143 8.56 47.09 -7.74
C GLU A 143 7.78 46.54 -8.95
N MET A 144 7.94 47.19 -10.10
CA MET A 144 7.22 46.99 -11.38
C MET A 144 8.18 46.59 -12.52
N ASN A 145 9.24 45.82 -12.22
CA ASN A 145 10.26 45.43 -13.22
C ASN A 145 10.09 44.03 -13.82
N GLN A 146 8.86 43.52 -13.93
CA GLN A 146 8.60 42.25 -14.60
C GLN A 146 8.15 42.50 -16.04
N ASN A 147 8.90 42.01 -17.01
CA ASN A 147 8.55 42.14 -18.41
C ASN A 147 7.40 41.18 -18.73
N TYR A 148 7.62 39.88 -18.54
CA TYR A 148 6.61 38.84 -18.70
C TYR A 148 6.96 37.58 -17.89
N ALA A 149 5.99 36.72 -17.63
CA ALA A 149 6.17 35.41 -17.02
C ALA A 149 5.00 34.46 -17.33
N VAL A 150 5.31 33.17 -17.43
CA VAL A 150 4.35 32.07 -17.44
C VAL A 150 4.52 31.25 -16.16
N ARG A 151 3.39 30.97 -15.49
CA ARG A 151 3.37 30.43 -14.13
C ARG A 151 2.27 29.38 -13.96
N LEU A 152 2.41 28.55 -12.93
CA LEU A 152 1.40 27.61 -12.47
C LEU A 152 0.97 27.97 -11.04
N GLN A 153 -0.32 28.20 -10.82
CA GLN A 153 -0.88 28.44 -9.48
C GLN A 153 -1.55 27.20 -8.92
N GLY A 154 -1.08 26.68 -7.79
CA GLY A 154 -1.64 25.47 -7.18
C GLY A 154 -3.07 25.67 -6.68
N THR A 155 -3.97 24.76 -7.04
CA THR A 155 -5.39 24.77 -6.62
C THR A 155 -5.68 23.77 -5.51
N GLY A 156 -4.81 22.77 -5.36
CA GLY A 156 -4.95 21.62 -4.45
C GLY A 156 -5.22 20.31 -5.20
N SER A 157 -5.84 20.38 -6.39
CA SER A 157 -6.11 19.25 -7.30
C SER A 157 -5.27 19.28 -8.58
N GLY A 158 -4.65 20.43 -8.88
CA GLY A 158 -3.86 20.68 -10.06
C GLY A 158 -3.24 22.07 -9.97
N ALA A 159 -3.09 22.74 -11.11
CA ALA A 159 -2.67 24.13 -11.15
C ALA A 159 -3.32 24.93 -12.29
N GLN A 160 -3.64 26.19 -12.05
CA GLN A 160 -4.05 27.10 -13.12
C GLN A 160 -2.82 27.62 -13.88
N LEU A 161 -2.90 27.63 -15.21
CA LEU A 161 -1.91 28.25 -16.08
C LEU A 161 -2.07 29.77 -16.03
N GLY A 162 -0.99 30.50 -15.82
CA GLY A 162 -1.01 31.94 -15.66
C GLY A 162 -0.05 32.66 -16.57
N PHE A 163 -0.48 33.83 -17.04
CA PHE A 163 0.35 34.79 -17.76
C PHE A 163 0.41 36.10 -16.98
N LEU A 164 1.60 36.67 -16.86
CA LEU A 164 1.88 37.89 -16.12
C LEU A 164 2.76 38.79 -16.95
N PHE A 165 2.47 40.07 -17.04
CA PHE A 165 3.37 41.07 -17.63
C PHE A 165 3.13 42.45 -17.03
N THR A 166 4.03 43.40 -17.29
CA THR A 166 3.86 44.80 -16.92
C THR A 166 3.80 45.65 -18.19
N SER A 167 2.83 46.55 -18.28
CA SER A 167 2.78 47.58 -19.32
C SER A 167 3.30 48.91 -18.81
N GLU A 168 3.74 49.79 -19.72
CA GLU A 168 4.10 51.16 -19.39
C GLU A 168 3.35 52.13 -20.30
N ASP A 169 2.61 53.08 -19.73
CA ASP A 169 2.06 54.20 -20.46
C ASP A 169 3.20 55.16 -20.85
N PRO A 170 3.53 55.33 -22.14
CA PRO A 170 4.66 56.17 -22.54
C PRO A 170 4.47 57.66 -22.19
N ALA A 171 3.22 58.12 -22.13
CA ALA A 171 2.87 59.52 -21.86
C ALA A 171 2.86 59.82 -20.35
N MET A 172 2.29 58.92 -19.55
CA MET A 172 2.21 59.12 -18.09
C MET A 172 3.41 58.55 -17.33
N LYS A 173 4.28 57.77 -17.99
CA LYS A 173 5.34 56.99 -17.36
C LYS A 173 4.83 56.11 -16.21
N LYS A 174 3.57 55.67 -16.34
CA LYS A 174 2.89 54.85 -15.35
C LYS A 174 3.00 53.39 -15.77
N ARG A 175 3.37 52.52 -14.83
CA ARG A 175 3.41 51.07 -15.03
C ARG A 175 2.19 50.41 -14.38
N ASP A 176 1.64 49.40 -15.06
CA ASP A 176 0.51 48.62 -14.55
C ASP A 176 0.78 47.11 -14.73
N TRP A 177 0.46 46.32 -13.70
CA TRP A 177 0.57 44.86 -13.73
C TRP A 177 -0.65 44.24 -14.39
N HIS A 178 -0.41 43.25 -15.24
CA HIS A 178 -1.44 42.49 -15.93
C HIS A 178 -1.27 41.01 -15.59
N ARG A 179 -2.28 40.42 -14.95
CA ARG A 179 -2.24 39.01 -14.55
C ARG A 179 -3.51 38.29 -14.98
N TRP A 180 -3.31 37.19 -15.67
CA TRP A 180 -4.35 36.30 -16.15
C TRP A 180 -4.14 34.88 -15.61
N TRP A 181 -5.24 34.20 -15.30
CA TRP A 181 -5.27 32.79 -14.90
C TRP A 181 -6.29 32.01 -15.71
N SER A 182 -5.94 30.81 -16.15
CA SER A 182 -6.82 29.90 -16.87
C SER A 182 -7.99 29.43 -16.01
N THR A 183 -9.10 29.10 -16.66
CA THR A 183 -10.26 28.46 -16.02
C THR A 183 -10.06 26.95 -15.93
N ALA A 184 -9.41 26.34 -16.93
CA ALA A 184 -8.99 24.94 -16.84
C ALA A 184 -7.74 24.80 -15.97
N GLU A 185 -7.58 23.64 -15.35
CA GLU A 185 -6.41 23.28 -14.55
C GLU A 185 -5.50 22.33 -15.34
N VAL A 186 -4.20 22.52 -15.21
CA VAL A 186 -3.18 21.52 -15.49
C VAL A 186 -3.29 20.45 -14.40
N PRO A 187 -3.54 19.18 -14.76
CA PRO A 187 -3.64 18.10 -13.78
C PRO A 187 -2.33 17.91 -12.99
N SER A 188 -2.45 17.33 -11.80
CA SER A 188 -1.30 17.13 -10.90
C SER A 188 -0.45 15.89 -11.23
N ALA A 189 -0.83 15.08 -12.21
CA ALA A 189 -0.22 13.78 -12.50
C ALA A 189 -0.15 13.55 -14.01
N GLY A 190 0.96 12.96 -14.47
CA GLY A 190 1.30 12.86 -15.89
C GLY A 190 2.08 14.07 -16.40
N TRP A 191 2.52 13.96 -17.65
CA TRP A 191 3.09 15.06 -18.42
C TRP A 191 1.98 15.81 -19.14
N HIS A 192 2.07 17.13 -19.10
CA HIS A 192 1.09 18.04 -19.69
C HIS A 192 1.77 19.03 -20.59
N HIS A 193 1.16 19.34 -21.73
CA HIS A 193 1.61 20.41 -22.60
C HIS A 193 0.86 21.69 -22.23
N VAL A 194 1.59 22.77 -21.98
CA VAL A 194 1.02 24.09 -21.68
C VAL A 194 1.56 25.11 -22.65
N ALA A 195 0.70 25.98 -23.17
CA ALA A 195 1.11 27.06 -24.05
C ALA A 195 0.32 28.36 -23.80
N VAL A 196 1.01 29.49 -23.93
CA VAL A 196 0.43 30.84 -23.90
C VAL A 196 0.89 31.60 -25.13
N VAL A 197 -0.06 32.21 -25.84
CA VAL A 197 0.17 33.09 -26.99
C VAL A 197 -0.38 34.47 -26.66
N TYR A 198 0.41 35.53 -26.84
CA TYR A 198 -0.03 36.91 -26.61
C TYR A 198 0.61 37.88 -27.60
N THR A 199 -0.11 38.93 -28.02
CA THR A 199 0.45 40.02 -28.82
C THR A 199 0.42 41.32 -28.01
N PHE A 200 1.61 41.84 -27.70
CA PHE A 200 1.72 42.96 -26.78
C PHE A 200 1.14 44.25 -27.37
N GLY A 201 0.28 44.92 -26.59
CA GLY A 201 -0.41 46.12 -27.01
C GLY A 201 -1.55 45.90 -28.00
N GLN A 202 -2.09 44.67 -28.04
CA GLN A 202 -3.30 44.30 -28.77
C GLN A 202 -4.25 43.53 -27.85
N LYS A 203 -5.33 44.19 -27.39
CA LYS A 203 -6.39 43.53 -26.62
C LYS A 203 -7.03 42.36 -27.36
N GLY A 204 -7.49 41.38 -26.60
CA GLY A 204 -8.15 40.17 -27.07
C GLY A 204 -7.20 39.17 -27.74
N SER A 205 -5.89 39.40 -27.71
CA SER A 205 -4.90 38.55 -28.39
C SER A 205 -4.47 37.33 -27.57
N LEU A 206 -4.74 37.29 -26.26
CA LEU A 206 -4.34 36.17 -25.40
C LEU A 206 -5.05 34.88 -25.81
N ARG A 207 -4.28 33.83 -26.06
CA ARG A 207 -4.75 32.43 -26.19
C ARG A 207 -3.91 31.55 -25.27
N ALA A 208 -4.54 30.53 -24.70
CA ALA A 208 -3.85 29.57 -23.85
C ALA A 208 -4.36 28.16 -24.13
N TYR A 209 -3.47 27.18 -24.00
CA TYR A 209 -3.73 25.78 -24.27
C TYR A 209 -3.18 24.92 -23.14
N ILE A 210 -3.95 23.89 -22.76
CA ILE A 210 -3.55 22.84 -21.83
C ILE A 210 -3.89 21.52 -22.51
N ASP A 211 -2.91 20.65 -22.70
CA ASP A 211 -3.04 19.34 -23.35
C ASP A 211 -3.73 19.41 -24.71
N GLY A 212 -3.29 20.36 -25.55
CA GLY A 212 -3.86 20.61 -26.87
C GLY A 212 -5.29 21.16 -26.87
N LYS A 213 -5.84 21.53 -25.71
CA LYS A 213 -7.19 22.12 -25.60
C LYS A 213 -7.10 23.59 -25.26
N ALA A 214 -7.78 24.42 -26.03
CA ALA A 214 -7.92 25.85 -25.74
C ALA A 214 -8.61 26.06 -24.39
N THR A 215 -8.14 27.04 -23.61
CA THR A 215 -8.75 27.42 -22.33
C THR A 215 -8.96 28.93 -22.24
N GLU A 216 -10.12 29.31 -21.71
CA GLU A 216 -10.41 30.69 -21.31
C GLU A 216 -9.83 30.99 -19.92
N GLY A 217 -9.95 32.23 -19.46
CA GLY A 217 -9.47 32.61 -18.13
C GLY A 217 -9.85 34.02 -17.73
N LYS A 218 -9.39 34.42 -16.55
CA LYS A 218 -9.77 35.68 -15.90
C LYS A 218 -8.54 36.54 -15.64
N TRP A 219 -8.67 37.82 -15.99
CA TRP A 219 -7.74 38.83 -15.53
C TRP A 219 -8.10 39.23 -14.09
N ASP A 220 -7.25 38.90 -13.13
CA ASP A 220 -7.45 39.30 -11.73
C ASP A 220 -6.66 40.58 -11.37
N MET A 221 -5.82 41.06 -12.29
CA MET A 221 -5.04 42.29 -12.16
C MET A 221 -4.84 42.95 -13.52
N GLY A 222 -5.04 44.27 -13.60
CA GLY A 222 -4.77 45.14 -14.76
C GLY A 222 -5.68 44.96 -15.99
N GLY A 223 -6.23 43.77 -16.20
CA GLY A 223 -6.99 43.46 -17.42
C GLY A 223 -6.09 43.28 -18.64
N ASP A 224 -6.69 43.14 -19.81
CA ASP A 224 -5.98 43.20 -21.08
C ASP A 224 -5.75 44.66 -21.51
N THR A 225 -4.69 44.95 -22.28
CA THR A 225 -4.27 46.33 -22.58
C THR A 225 -3.71 46.52 -23.99
N ASP A 226 -3.82 47.76 -24.49
CA ASP A 226 -3.21 48.21 -25.76
C ASP A 226 -1.89 48.97 -25.54
N LEU A 227 -1.44 49.06 -24.28
CA LEU A 227 -0.19 49.70 -23.90
C LEU A 227 1.02 48.81 -24.23
N PRO A 228 2.19 49.41 -24.51
CA PRO A 228 3.43 48.65 -24.72
C PRO A 228 3.86 47.94 -23.43
N PRO A 229 4.54 46.79 -23.54
CA PRO A 229 5.11 46.10 -22.39
C PRO A 229 6.38 46.82 -21.90
N VAL A 230 6.77 46.56 -20.65
CA VAL A 230 8.11 46.88 -20.17
C VAL A 230 9.12 45.96 -20.89
N ALA A 231 10.08 46.56 -21.59
CA ALA A 231 11.02 45.86 -22.49
C ALA A 231 12.49 46.21 -22.20
N ASP A 232 12.87 46.19 -20.92
CA ASP A 232 14.26 46.42 -20.50
C ASP A 232 15.18 45.19 -20.68
N ALA A 233 16.47 45.38 -20.44
CA ALA A 233 17.52 44.37 -20.61
C ALA A 233 17.65 43.39 -19.42
N ASP A 234 16.56 43.08 -18.70
CA ASP A 234 16.63 42.13 -17.58
C ASP A 234 16.81 40.67 -18.01
N ASP A 235 17.40 39.86 -17.14
CA ASP A 235 17.67 38.45 -17.45
C ASP A 235 16.38 37.62 -17.44
N LEU A 236 16.39 36.54 -18.21
CA LEU A 236 15.34 35.52 -18.23
C LEU A 236 15.71 34.40 -17.26
N VAL A 237 14.73 33.94 -16.50
CA VAL A 237 14.86 32.91 -15.46
C VAL A 237 13.84 31.81 -15.71
N ILE A 238 14.27 30.55 -15.63
CA ILE A 238 13.42 29.37 -15.78
C ILE A 238 13.41 28.58 -14.47
N GLY A 239 12.22 28.15 -14.03
CA GLY A 239 12.02 27.32 -12.85
C GLY A 239 11.92 28.08 -11.52
N THR A 240 12.16 29.39 -11.49
CA THR A 240 11.95 30.19 -10.26
C THR A 240 11.58 31.64 -10.52
N GLY A 241 10.84 32.21 -9.57
CA GLY A 241 10.53 33.63 -9.51
C GLY A 241 11.54 34.42 -8.67
N TYR A 242 11.38 35.74 -8.66
CA TYR A 242 12.27 36.68 -7.98
C TYR A 242 12.65 36.33 -6.54
N THR A 243 11.65 35.94 -5.72
CA THR A 243 11.87 35.68 -4.29
C THR A 243 12.65 34.40 -4.02
N ARG A 244 12.80 33.51 -5.02
CA ARG A 244 13.46 32.21 -4.91
C ARG A 244 13.03 31.41 -3.66
N THR A 245 11.75 31.48 -3.33
CA THR A 245 11.13 30.71 -2.24
C THR A 245 10.34 29.55 -2.81
N THR A 246 10.06 28.55 -1.98
CA THR A 246 9.18 27.42 -2.31
C THR A 246 7.83 27.82 -2.93
N GLY A 247 7.28 28.99 -2.56
CA GLY A 247 6.01 29.49 -3.10
C GLY A 247 6.07 30.07 -4.51
N THR A 248 7.28 30.32 -5.02
CA THR A 248 7.53 30.94 -6.35
C THR A 248 8.41 30.09 -7.26
N SER A 249 8.97 29.00 -6.75
CA SER A 249 9.83 28.09 -7.51
C SER A 249 9.06 26.86 -7.95
N PHE A 250 9.30 26.42 -9.19
CA PHE A 250 8.69 25.23 -9.75
C PHE A 250 9.31 23.97 -9.14
N SER A 251 8.45 23.10 -8.63
CA SER A 251 8.81 21.78 -8.11
C SER A 251 8.16 20.74 -9.02
N GLY A 252 8.93 20.22 -9.96
CA GLY A 252 8.44 19.36 -11.04
C GLY A 252 9.46 19.18 -12.15
N TRP A 253 9.07 18.46 -13.19
CA TRP A 253 9.89 18.24 -14.38
C TRP A 253 9.42 19.15 -15.51
N MET A 254 10.36 19.63 -16.31
CA MET A 254 10.10 20.42 -17.50
C MET A 254 10.85 19.82 -18.68
N ASP A 255 10.20 19.80 -19.82
CA ASP A 255 10.77 19.37 -21.09
C ASP A 255 10.23 20.26 -22.21
N ASP A 256 10.95 20.28 -23.33
CA ASP A 256 10.63 21.00 -24.56
C ASP A 256 10.04 22.41 -24.34
N LEU A 257 10.68 23.20 -23.45
CA LEU A 257 10.32 24.59 -23.22
C LEU A 257 10.79 25.41 -24.44
N ALA A 258 9.88 26.11 -25.09
CA ALA A 258 10.17 26.95 -26.24
C ALA A 258 9.55 28.34 -26.12
N ILE A 259 10.28 29.34 -26.63
CA ILE A 259 9.81 30.72 -26.75
C ILE A 259 9.90 31.14 -28.21
N TYR A 260 8.81 31.64 -28.77
CA TYR A 260 8.73 32.13 -30.16
C TYR A 260 8.38 33.62 -30.21
N ARG A 261 8.87 34.30 -31.25
CA ARG A 261 8.57 35.69 -31.61
C ARG A 261 7.46 35.80 -32.66
N HIS A 262 6.52 34.88 -32.63
CA HIS A 262 5.31 34.92 -33.43
C HIS A 262 4.18 34.22 -32.66
N ALA A 263 2.94 34.43 -33.10
CA ALA A 263 1.80 33.71 -32.60
C ALA A 263 1.72 32.34 -33.30
N VAL A 264 2.07 31.26 -32.61
CA VAL A 264 1.97 29.90 -33.15
C VAL A 264 0.48 29.60 -33.42
N ALA A 265 0.21 28.99 -34.57
CA ALA A 265 -1.15 28.70 -35.00
C ALA A 265 -1.86 27.75 -34.03
N PRO A 266 -3.16 27.96 -33.72
CA PRO A 266 -3.95 27.10 -32.84
C PRO A 266 -3.86 25.61 -33.21
N GLU A 267 -3.90 25.29 -34.49
CA GLU A 267 -3.91 23.92 -35.00
C GLU A 267 -2.61 23.17 -34.64
N VAL A 268 -1.48 23.88 -34.63
CA VAL A 268 -0.18 23.33 -34.23
C VAL A 268 -0.19 23.02 -32.74
N LEU A 269 -0.57 24.00 -31.89
CA LEU A 269 -0.61 23.82 -30.44
C LEU A 269 -1.61 22.74 -30.01
N MET A 270 -2.73 22.60 -30.72
CA MET A 270 -3.71 21.55 -30.48
C MET A 270 -3.18 20.14 -30.84
N ALA A 271 -2.35 20.05 -31.88
CA ALA A 271 -1.75 18.78 -32.31
C ALA A 271 -0.57 18.33 -31.44
N ARG A 272 0.12 19.24 -30.73
CA ARG A 272 1.28 18.93 -29.87
C ARG A 272 1.00 17.88 -28.79
N TYR A 273 -0.24 17.76 -28.29
CA TYR A 273 -0.55 16.81 -27.22
C TYR A 273 -1.18 15.52 -27.76
N VAL A 274 -0.35 14.51 -27.98
CA VAL A 274 -0.80 13.13 -28.21
C VAL A 274 -0.44 12.29 -26.98
N HIS A 275 -1.44 11.67 -26.36
CA HIS A 275 -1.26 10.87 -25.15
C HIS A 275 -2.02 9.55 -25.21
N THR A 276 -1.29 8.45 -24.97
CA THR A 276 -1.82 7.10 -24.80
C THR A 276 -2.01 6.82 -23.30
N PRO A 277 -3.25 6.83 -22.79
CA PRO A 277 -3.51 6.81 -21.36
C PRO A 277 -2.97 5.55 -20.67
N PRO A 278 -2.52 5.66 -19.42
CA PRO A 278 -2.14 4.52 -18.60
C PRO A 278 -3.33 3.67 -18.21
N PRO A 279 -3.10 2.34 -18.11
CA PRO A 279 -1.88 1.51 -18.24
C PRO A 279 -1.42 1.23 -19.69
N PRO A 280 -0.34 0.45 -19.98
CA PRO A 280 -0.16 -0.07 -21.33
C PRO A 280 -1.47 -0.73 -21.72
N PRO A 281 -2.05 -0.43 -22.89
CA PRO A 281 -3.31 -1.05 -23.26
C PRO A 281 -3.08 -2.55 -23.21
N VAL A 282 -3.77 -3.23 -22.30
CA VAL A 282 -4.10 -4.63 -22.55
C VAL A 282 -4.72 -4.63 -23.94
N THR A 283 -4.11 -5.35 -24.87
CA THR A 283 -4.57 -5.33 -26.25
C THR A 283 -5.60 -6.43 -26.46
N PRO A 284 -6.48 -6.29 -27.47
CA PRO A 284 -7.41 -7.34 -27.85
C PRO A 284 -6.73 -8.70 -28.11
N ASP A 285 -5.47 -8.71 -28.54
CA ASP A 285 -4.70 -9.92 -28.84
C ASP A 285 -4.20 -10.67 -27.59
N MET A 286 -4.10 -9.97 -26.45
CA MET A 286 -3.70 -10.59 -25.18
C MET A 286 -4.83 -11.38 -24.52
N VAL A 287 -6.08 -11.09 -24.88
CA VAL A 287 -7.26 -11.64 -24.22
C VAL A 287 -7.64 -12.99 -24.80
N PRO A 288 -7.76 -14.05 -23.97
CA PRO A 288 -8.24 -15.35 -24.41
C PRO A 288 -9.72 -15.31 -24.82
N ALA A 289 -10.07 -16.05 -25.86
CA ALA A 289 -11.46 -16.13 -26.32
C ALA A 289 -12.37 -16.75 -25.24
N GLY A 290 -13.51 -16.10 -24.97
CA GLY A 290 -14.51 -16.59 -24.02
C GLY A 290 -14.12 -16.48 -22.53
N GLU A 291 -13.02 -15.83 -22.22
CA GLU A 291 -12.50 -15.67 -20.85
C GLU A 291 -12.13 -14.21 -20.57
N VAL A 292 -12.11 -13.85 -19.29
CA VAL A 292 -11.64 -12.55 -18.79
C VAL A 292 -10.18 -12.72 -18.36
N LEU A 293 -9.27 -11.96 -18.96
CA LEU A 293 -7.90 -11.86 -18.48
C LEU A 293 -7.87 -10.88 -17.31
N VAL A 294 -7.42 -11.35 -16.14
CA VAL A 294 -7.19 -10.50 -14.97
C VAL A 294 -5.69 -10.30 -14.77
N GLN A 295 -5.29 -9.06 -14.54
CA GLN A 295 -3.92 -8.65 -14.25
C GLN A 295 -3.87 -7.84 -12.96
N ILE A 296 -2.94 -8.19 -12.07
CA ILE A 296 -2.65 -7.48 -10.84
C ILE A 296 -1.29 -6.79 -11.01
N SER A 297 -1.20 -5.53 -10.59
CA SER A 297 0.05 -4.76 -10.60
C SER A 297 0.31 -4.22 -9.20
N GLU A 298 1.31 -4.78 -8.53
CA GLU A 298 1.80 -4.30 -7.22
C GLU A 298 2.95 -3.30 -7.36
N LYS A 299 3.63 -3.29 -8.50
CA LYS A 299 4.76 -2.41 -8.81
C LYS A 299 4.34 -1.32 -9.78
N GLY A 300 4.99 -0.16 -9.69
CA GLY A 300 4.61 1.03 -10.48
C GLY A 300 3.30 1.66 -10.02
N VAL A 301 2.77 1.25 -8.87
CA VAL A 301 1.57 1.83 -8.26
C VAL A 301 1.96 2.89 -7.22
N PRO A 302 1.44 4.13 -7.34
CA PRO A 302 1.77 5.19 -6.40
C PRO A 302 1.30 4.86 -4.97
N GLU A 303 2.08 5.23 -3.97
CA GLU A 303 1.61 5.31 -2.58
C GLU A 303 0.72 6.56 -2.38
N ALA A 304 -0.34 6.67 -3.17
CA ALA A 304 -1.32 7.75 -3.15
C ALA A 304 -2.65 7.29 -3.77
N ASN A 305 -3.73 8.05 -3.53
CA ASN A 305 -5.02 7.84 -4.20
C ASN A 305 -4.98 8.42 -5.62
N SER A 306 -4.14 7.85 -6.47
CA SER A 306 -3.94 8.25 -7.85
C SER A 306 -3.79 7.03 -8.74
N TRP A 307 -4.23 7.14 -10.00
CA TRP A 307 -4.04 6.10 -10.98
C TRP A 307 -2.55 5.96 -11.33
N PRO A 308 -2.02 4.73 -11.45
CA PRO A 308 -0.62 4.52 -11.82
C PRO A 308 -0.35 4.95 -13.26
N GLU A 309 0.83 5.51 -13.51
CA GLU A 309 1.29 5.83 -14.87
C GLU A 309 1.80 4.57 -15.59
N ASP A 310 2.75 3.84 -15.00
CA ASP A 310 3.32 2.64 -15.64
C ASP A 310 3.32 1.44 -14.67
N PRO A 311 2.13 0.86 -14.40
CA PRO A 311 2.01 -0.30 -13.54
C PRO A 311 2.62 -1.55 -14.22
N GLU A 312 3.48 -2.27 -13.49
CA GLU A 312 4.05 -3.56 -13.93
C GLU A 312 3.13 -4.70 -13.47
N VAL A 313 2.71 -5.55 -14.41
CA VAL A 313 1.90 -6.73 -14.11
C VAL A 313 2.74 -7.74 -13.32
N THR A 314 2.42 -7.93 -12.05
CA THR A 314 3.10 -8.86 -11.15
C THR A 314 2.44 -10.24 -11.13
N GLU A 315 1.15 -10.31 -11.45
CA GLU A 315 0.39 -11.55 -11.47
C GLU A 315 -0.75 -11.47 -12.50
N ALA A 316 -1.10 -12.60 -13.11
CA ALA A 316 -2.23 -12.69 -14.01
C ALA A 316 -2.97 -14.03 -13.84
N TYR A 317 -4.30 -14.00 -13.97
CA TYR A 317 -5.15 -15.18 -13.93
C TYR A 317 -6.38 -15.00 -14.83
N ARG A 318 -7.24 -16.01 -14.89
CA ARG A 318 -8.41 -16.04 -15.77
C ARG A 318 -9.70 -16.12 -14.98
N GLU A 319 -10.71 -15.42 -15.45
CA GLU A 319 -12.07 -15.42 -14.92
C GLU A 319 -13.10 -15.62 -16.04
N GLN A 320 -14.36 -15.85 -15.66
CA GLN A 320 -15.44 -16.14 -16.62
C GLN A 320 -16.45 -15.00 -16.77
N ALA A 321 -16.43 -14.03 -15.86
CA ALA A 321 -17.35 -12.89 -15.85
C ALA A 321 -16.68 -11.65 -15.26
N PHE A 322 -17.18 -10.47 -15.58
CA PHE A 322 -16.84 -9.23 -14.89
C PHE A 322 -17.57 -9.13 -13.55
N GLY A 323 -17.34 -10.10 -12.66
CA GLY A 323 -17.85 -10.11 -11.30
C GLY A 323 -16.81 -10.65 -10.33
N PHE A 324 -16.31 -9.77 -9.46
CA PHE A 324 -15.17 -10.05 -8.59
C PHE A 324 -15.48 -9.63 -7.15
N PHE A 325 -15.17 -10.51 -6.19
CA PHE A 325 -15.36 -10.27 -4.76
C PHE A 325 -14.10 -10.51 -3.92
N GLU A 326 -13.13 -11.24 -4.47
CA GLU A 326 -11.87 -11.59 -3.81
C GLU A 326 -10.80 -11.83 -4.87
N GLU A 327 -9.55 -11.50 -4.54
CA GLU A 327 -8.38 -11.80 -5.36
C GLU A 327 -7.77 -13.15 -4.93
N PRO A 328 -7.10 -13.89 -5.84
CA PRO A 328 -6.26 -15.01 -5.44
C PRO A 328 -5.28 -14.58 -4.33
N GLN A 329 -5.01 -15.49 -3.39
CA GLN A 329 -4.11 -15.23 -2.27
C GLN A 329 -2.65 -15.28 -2.75
N LYS A 330 -1.84 -14.34 -2.28
CA LYS A 330 -0.40 -14.32 -2.53
C LYS A 330 0.30 -15.23 -1.51
N TYR A 331 1.33 -15.95 -1.96
CA TYR A 331 2.10 -16.85 -1.10
C TYR A 331 3.60 -16.60 -1.26
N VAL A 332 4.32 -16.52 -0.13
CA VAL A 332 5.80 -16.52 -0.11
C VAL A 332 6.33 -17.93 -0.39
N SER A 333 7.64 -18.06 -0.61
CA SER A 333 8.31 -19.34 -0.92
C SER A 333 8.08 -20.45 0.13
N THR A 334 7.80 -20.09 1.39
CA THR A 334 7.47 -21.08 2.42
C THR A 334 6.04 -21.63 2.32
N GLY A 335 5.21 -21.07 1.43
CA GLY A 335 3.78 -21.39 1.31
C GLY A 335 2.90 -20.78 2.40
N VAL A 336 3.42 -19.78 3.12
CA VAL A 336 2.65 -18.89 4.01
C VAL A 336 2.02 -17.79 3.17
N ARG A 337 0.85 -17.29 3.57
CA ARG A 337 0.21 -16.17 2.89
C ARG A 337 1.10 -14.93 3.01
N ASP A 338 1.12 -14.14 1.96
CA ASP A 338 1.88 -12.90 1.89
C ASP A 338 0.93 -11.72 1.69
N ASP A 339 1.36 -10.54 2.12
CA ASP A 339 0.61 -9.32 1.89
C ASP A 339 0.83 -8.83 0.45
N ARG A 340 -0.24 -8.33 -0.16
CA ARG A 340 -0.15 -7.57 -1.41
C ARG A 340 0.29 -6.13 -1.12
N ALA A 341 0.98 -5.51 -2.07
CA ALA A 341 1.26 -4.08 -2.00
C ALA A 341 -0.05 -3.29 -1.82
N ASN A 342 -0.02 -2.19 -1.06
CA ASN A 342 -1.20 -1.37 -0.81
C ASN A 342 -0.83 0.12 -0.93
N PRO A 343 -1.43 0.85 -1.91
CA PRO A 343 -2.43 0.36 -2.88
C PRO A 343 -1.83 -0.48 -4.01
N HIS A 344 -2.67 -1.23 -4.72
CA HIS A 344 -2.32 -1.95 -5.95
C HIS A 344 -3.42 -1.81 -7.03
N LEU A 345 -3.07 -2.07 -8.29
CA LEU A 345 -3.99 -1.98 -9.42
C LEU A 345 -4.50 -3.36 -9.82
N PHE A 346 -5.80 -3.45 -10.05
CA PHE A 346 -6.47 -4.60 -10.63
C PHE A 346 -7.06 -4.24 -11.99
N ARG A 347 -6.81 -5.06 -13.01
CA ARG A 347 -7.37 -4.91 -14.36
C ARG A 347 -8.01 -6.19 -14.82
N ALA A 348 -9.21 -6.08 -15.37
CA ALA A 348 -9.89 -7.18 -16.06
C ALA A 348 -10.19 -6.77 -17.50
N ALA A 349 -9.90 -7.64 -18.47
CA ALA A 349 -10.14 -7.37 -19.89
C ALA A 349 -10.72 -8.57 -20.62
N ALA A 350 -11.69 -8.33 -21.50
CA ALA A 350 -12.32 -9.37 -22.29
C ALA A 350 -12.85 -8.85 -23.64
N LYS A 351 -13.01 -9.76 -24.60
CA LYS A 351 -13.79 -9.53 -25.83
C LYS A 351 -15.23 -9.98 -25.56
N VAL A 352 -16.19 -9.06 -25.62
CA VAL A 352 -17.58 -9.31 -25.24
C VAL A 352 -18.49 -9.01 -26.42
N THR A 353 -19.38 -9.94 -26.76
CA THR A 353 -20.42 -9.67 -27.76
C THR A 353 -21.59 -8.92 -27.10
N ILE A 354 -21.84 -7.69 -27.54
CA ILE A 354 -23.00 -6.89 -27.12
C ILE A 354 -23.93 -6.76 -28.35
N PRO A 355 -25.24 -7.06 -28.23
CA PRO A 355 -26.19 -6.88 -29.33
C PRO A 355 -26.30 -5.42 -29.78
N GLU A 356 -26.82 -5.18 -30.99
CA GLU A 356 -27.21 -3.83 -31.40
C GLU A 356 -28.39 -3.36 -30.55
N GLY A 357 -28.35 -2.13 -30.08
CA GLY A 357 -29.43 -1.55 -29.27
C GLY A 357 -28.97 -0.58 -28.19
N LYS A 358 -29.94 -0.05 -27.44
CA LYS A 358 -29.71 0.82 -26.28
C LYS A 358 -29.77 0.01 -24.99
N HIS A 359 -28.61 -0.41 -24.52
CA HIS A 359 -28.48 -1.19 -23.29
C HIS A 359 -28.21 -0.30 -22.09
N ARG A 360 -28.38 -0.82 -20.87
CA ARG A 360 -27.93 -0.12 -19.65
C ARG A 360 -26.70 -0.82 -19.11
N LEU A 361 -25.65 -0.07 -18.81
CA LEU A 361 -24.42 -0.57 -18.22
C LEU A 361 -24.25 -0.04 -16.80
N LEU A 362 -23.78 -0.90 -15.90
CA LEU A 362 -23.48 -0.60 -14.51
C LEU A 362 -22.00 -0.89 -14.25
N LEU A 363 -21.33 0.04 -13.59
CA LEU A 363 -20.01 -0.15 -12.99
C LEU A 363 -20.14 -0.01 -11.47
N ARG A 364 -19.67 -1.01 -10.74
CA ARG A 364 -19.61 -0.98 -9.27
C ARG A 364 -18.23 -1.40 -8.79
N GLY A 365 -17.77 -0.80 -7.69
CA GLY A 365 -16.53 -1.20 -7.02
C GLY A 365 -16.31 -0.47 -5.69
N ARG A 366 -15.46 -1.05 -4.83
CA ARG A 366 -15.09 -0.46 -3.53
C ARG A 366 -14.05 0.65 -3.65
N GLY A 367 -13.12 0.47 -4.58
CA GLY A 367 -12.11 1.45 -4.95
C GLY A 367 -12.57 2.39 -6.06
N ALA A 368 -11.66 3.27 -6.49
CA ALA A 368 -11.84 4.01 -7.73
C ALA A 368 -11.77 3.03 -8.90
N ALA A 369 -12.75 3.06 -9.79
CA ALA A 369 -12.86 2.16 -10.92
C ALA A 369 -13.08 2.93 -12.23
N ARG A 370 -12.64 2.37 -13.35
CA ARG A 370 -12.85 2.91 -14.70
C ARG A 370 -13.20 1.78 -15.66
N LEU A 371 -14.22 2.01 -16.48
CA LEU A 371 -14.64 1.08 -17.52
C LEU A 371 -14.37 1.71 -18.89
N TYR A 372 -13.72 0.95 -19.75
CA TYR A 372 -13.46 1.30 -21.14
C TYR A 372 -14.13 0.28 -22.05
N ILE A 373 -14.72 0.76 -23.14
CA ILE A 373 -15.20 -0.07 -24.25
C ILE A 373 -14.62 0.50 -25.54
N ASP A 374 -13.94 -0.35 -26.31
CA ASP A 374 -13.26 0.00 -27.56
C ASP A 374 -12.31 1.21 -27.41
N GLY A 375 -11.58 1.22 -26.30
CA GLY A 375 -10.62 2.28 -25.96
C GLY A 375 -11.23 3.58 -25.42
N LYS A 376 -12.57 3.70 -25.39
CA LYS A 376 -13.26 4.87 -24.85
C LYS A 376 -13.69 4.63 -23.41
N LYS A 377 -13.34 5.53 -22.48
CA LYS A 377 -13.84 5.51 -21.11
C LYS A 377 -15.35 5.80 -21.11
N VAL A 378 -16.14 4.87 -20.59
CA VAL A 378 -17.62 4.95 -20.57
C VAL A 378 -18.17 5.22 -19.17
N LEU A 379 -17.57 4.65 -18.12
CA LEU A 379 -17.99 4.82 -16.72
C LEU A 379 -16.78 4.97 -15.80
N GLU A 380 -16.94 5.68 -14.68
CA GLU A 380 -15.94 5.74 -13.61
C GLU A 380 -16.55 5.95 -12.23
N THR A 381 -15.91 5.39 -11.20
CA THR A 381 -16.18 5.70 -9.79
C THR A 381 -14.99 6.49 -9.22
N PRO A 382 -15.23 7.55 -8.43
CA PRO A 382 -14.15 8.39 -7.93
C PRO A 382 -13.37 7.70 -6.80
N PHE A 383 -12.14 8.17 -6.55
CA PHE A 383 -11.41 7.85 -5.32
C PHE A 383 -12.23 8.25 -4.09
N ARG A 384 -12.06 7.50 -3.00
CA ARG A 384 -12.72 7.85 -1.75
C ARG A 384 -12.22 9.24 -1.27
N PRO A 385 -13.13 10.17 -0.94
CA PRO A 385 -12.73 11.41 -0.30
C PRO A 385 -12.08 11.06 1.05
N GLY A 386 -11.15 11.91 1.50
CA GLY A 386 -10.57 11.77 2.82
C GLY A 386 -11.67 11.85 3.88
N ASP A 387 -11.72 10.88 4.78
CA ASP A 387 -12.76 10.80 5.81
C ASP A 387 -12.54 11.85 6.90
N THR A 388 -13.59 12.59 7.23
CA THR A 388 -13.64 13.46 8.41
C THR A 388 -13.99 12.63 9.65
N GLY A 389 -13.09 11.72 10.05
CA GLY A 389 -13.00 11.18 11.40
C GLY A 389 -14.25 10.49 11.98
N GLY A 390 -15.11 9.84 11.20
CA GLY A 390 -16.19 8.99 11.71
C GLY A 390 -17.25 9.67 12.60
N HIS A 391 -17.21 11.00 12.71
CA HIS A 391 -18.14 11.82 13.49
C HIS A 391 -19.23 12.49 12.64
N GLY A 392 -19.19 12.29 11.31
CA GLY A 392 -20.28 12.67 10.42
C GLY A 392 -21.43 11.67 10.52
N LEU A 393 -22.66 12.14 10.30
CA LEU A 393 -23.75 11.23 9.95
C LEU A 393 -23.31 10.40 8.75
N VAL A 394 -23.57 9.08 8.76
CA VAL A 394 -23.49 8.29 7.53
C VAL A 394 -24.38 9.03 6.53
N SER A 395 -23.78 9.57 5.46
CA SER A 395 -24.50 10.36 4.46
C SER A 395 -25.79 9.62 4.10
N SER A 396 -26.91 10.34 4.09
CA SER A 396 -28.22 9.72 3.97
C SER A 396 -28.25 8.75 2.80
N GLN A 397 -28.79 7.56 3.09
CA GLN A 397 -28.99 6.45 2.17
C GLN A 397 -30.04 6.74 1.07
N ASP A 398 -30.32 8.01 0.81
CA ASP A 398 -31.44 8.47 -0.04
C ASP A 398 -31.08 8.50 -1.54
N GLU A 399 -29.83 8.17 -1.91
CA GLU A 399 -29.31 8.22 -3.29
C GLU A 399 -28.96 6.84 -3.86
N TYR A 400 -29.46 5.73 -3.29
CA TYR A 400 -29.23 4.42 -3.88
C TYR A 400 -29.85 4.33 -5.27
N LEU A 401 -29.12 3.73 -6.22
CA LEU A 401 -29.69 3.42 -7.51
C LEU A 401 -30.76 2.34 -7.33
N ASP A 402 -31.94 2.58 -7.89
CA ASP A 402 -32.98 1.58 -8.11
C ASP A 402 -33.27 1.56 -9.61
N LEU A 403 -32.74 0.54 -10.30
CA LEU A 403 -32.79 0.43 -11.76
C LEU A 403 -33.68 -0.73 -12.23
N GLY A 404 -34.52 -1.28 -11.36
CA GLY A 404 -35.42 -2.36 -11.70
C GLY A 404 -35.88 -3.17 -10.48
N PRO A 405 -36.95 -3.97 -10.63
CA PRO A 405 -37.60 -4.68 -9.53
C PRO A 405 -36.73 -5.75 -8.85
N ASP A 406 -35.70 -6.26 -9.54
CA ASP A 406 -34.75 -7.26 -9.05
C ASP A 406 -33.32 -6.69 -8.90
N PHE A 407 -33.18 -5.36 -8.93
CA PHE A 407 -31.89 -4.70 -8.83
C PHE A 407 -31.23 -4.94 -7.47
N ARG A 408 -30.01 -5.49 -7.48
CA ARG A 408 -29.20 -5.68 -6.29
C ARG A 408 -28.64 -4.33 -5.82
N PHE A 409 -29.02 -3.87 -4.63
CA PHE A 409 -28.48 -2.64 -4.04
C PHE A 409 -26.99 -2.74 -3.73
N VAL A 410 -26.32 -1.58 -3.72
CA VAL A 410 -24.88 -1.48 -3.48
C VAL A 410 -24.52 -1.83 -2.03
N PRO A 411 -23.59 -2.77 -1.79
CA PRO A 411 -23.17 -3.11 -0.43
C PRO A 411 -22.31 -2.00 0.21
N PRO A 412 -22.29 -1.88 1.55
CA PRO A 412 -21.59 -0.81 2.25
C PRO A 412 -20.14 -0.61 1.81
N GLY A 413 -19.78 0.64 1.53
CA GLY A 413 -18.45 1.05 1.07
C GLY A 413 -18.22 0.87 -0.44
N ASN A 414 -19.09 0.22 -1.18
CA ASN A 414 -19.02 0.20 -2.63
C ASN A 414 -19.65 1.47 -3.20
N ARG A 415 -19.26 1.81 -4.42
CA ARG A 415 -19.78 2.92 -5.21
C ARG A 415 -20.21 2.39 -6.55
N GLU A 416 -21.18 3.06 -7.14
CA GLU A 416 -21.72 2.68 -8.42
C GLU A 416 -22.04 3.87 -9.29
N THR A 417 -22.03 3.61 -10.59
CA THR A 417 -22.47 4.53 -11.63
C THR A 417 -23.02 3.71 -12.79
N TRP A 418 -23.93 4.30 -13.57
CA TRP A 418 -24.55 3.61 -14.69
C TRP A 418 -24.79 4.58 -15.84
N MET A 419 -25.02 4.04 -17.04
CA MET A 419 -25.43 4.80 -18.21
C MET A 419 -26.26 3.97 -19.18
N GLU A 420 -27.00 4.65 -20.07
CA GLU A 420 -27.44 4.05 -21.33
C GLU A 420 -26.26 3.98 -22.32
N TYR A 421 -25.99 2.80 -22.84
CA TYR A 421 -24.93 2.49 -23.78
C TYR A 421 -25.52 2.08 -25.13
N PRO A 422 -25.40 2.92 -26.17
CA PRO A 422 -25.77 2.53 -27.52
C PRO A 422 -24.67 1.63 -28.11
N SER A 423 -25.01 0.38 -28.41
CA SER A 423 -24.13 -0.54 -29.13
C SER A 423 -24.54 -0.64 -30.60
N ILE A 424 -23.54 -0.71 -31.48
CA ILE A 424 -23.70 -1.00 -32.92
C ILE A 424 -23.82 -2.51 -33.20
N GLY A 425 -23.81 -3.34 -32.16
CA GLY A 425 -23.77 -4.79 -32.27
C GLY A 425 -22.37 -5.33 -32.55
N GLY A 426 -22.11 -6.54 -32.06
CA GLY A 426 -20.89 -7.29 -32.36
C GLY A 426 -19.94 -7.41 -31.17
N GLU A 427 -18.68 -7.74 -31.47
CA GLU A 427 -17.64 -7.91 -30.47
C GLU A 427 -17.04 -6.55 -30.07
N HIS A 428 -17.01 -6.29 -28.78
CA HIS A 428 -16.43 -5.11 -28.16
C HIS A 428 -15.27 -5.49 -27.25
N PHE A 429 -14.23 -4.67 -27.23
CA PHE A 429 -13.12 -4.84 -26.32
C PHE A 429 -13.36 -4.08 -25.01
N VAL A 430 -13.57 -4.81 -23.93
CA VAL A 430 -13.97 -4.25 -22.63
C VAL A 430 -12.80 -4.35 -21.66
N VAL A 431 -12.48 -3.24 -21.00
CA VAL A 431 -11.43 -3.15 -19.98
C VAL A 431 -11.97 -2.47 -18.72
N LEU A 432 -11.93 -3.18 -17.60
CA LEU A 432 -12.19 -2.67 -16.27
C LEU A 432 -10.87 -2.48 -15.54
N GLU A 433 -10.71 -1.34 -14.89
CA GLU A 433 -9.63 -1.10 -13.94
C GLU A 433 -10.19 -0.66 -12.59
N THR A 434 -9.60 -1.14 -11.50
CA THR A 434 -9.90 -0.66 -10.15
C THR A 434 -8.64 -0.57 -9.31
N MET A 435 -8.54 0.50 -8.52
CA MET A 435 -7.54 0.60 -7.45
C MET A 435 -8.03 -0.16 -6.22
N ILE A 436 -7.19 -1.01 -5.65
CA ILE A 436 -7.49 -1.76 -4.43
C ILE A 436 -6.69 -1.17 -3.27
N GLY A 437 -7.35 -1.02 -2.13
CA GLY A 437 -6.79 -0.30 -0.98
C GLY A 437 -6.86 1.21 -1.17
N GLY A 438 -5.81 1.91 -0.74
CA GLY A 438 -5.72 3.37 -0.82
C GLY A 438 -5.20 4.00 0.46
N ILE A 439 -5.15 5.33 0.50
CA ILE A 439 -4.59 6.11 1.61
C ILE A 439 -5.63 7.11 2.12
N SER A 440 -5.78 7.21 3.44
CA SER A 440 -6.57 8.24 4.11
C SER A 440 -5.71 8.91 5.18
N GLY A 441 -5.29 10.15 4.91
CA GLY A 441 -4.34 10.86 5.77
C GLY A 441 -3.01 10.10 5.87
N LYS A 442 -2.68 9.58 7.07
CA LYS A 442 -1.48 8.77 7.33
C LYS A 442 -1.76 7.26 7.33
N SER A 443 -3.00 6.83 7.14
CA SER A 443 -3.43 5.43 7.25
C SER A 443 -3.66 4.81 5.87
N LYS A 444 -3.38 3.52 5.73
CA LYS A 444 -3.73 2.73 4.53
C LYS A 444 -5.13 2.12 4.72
N MET A 445 -5.97 2.20 3.69
CA MET A 445 -7.27 1.52 3.65
C MET A 445 -7.06 0.02 3.50
N ARG A 446 -8.01 -0.81 3.95
CA ARG A 446 -7.91 -2.27 3.72
C ARG A 446 -7.89 -2.58 2.21
N PRO A 447 -6.94 -3.41 1.74
CA PRO A 447 -6.83 -3.79 0.33
C PRO A 447 -7.87 -4.86 -0.01
N GLU A 448 -9.13 -4.46 -0.07
CA GLU A 448 -10.26 -5.33 -0.39
C GLU A 448 -10.91 -4.89 -1.70
N LEU A 449 -11.22 -5.86 -2.56
CA LEU A 449 -11.88 -5.63 -3.84
C LEU A 449 -13.35 -5.19 -3.66
N GLY A 450 -14.01 -5.65 -2.59
CA GLY A 450 -15.45 -5.49 -2.42
C GLY A 450 -16.24 -6.11 -3.56
N GLU A 451 -17.41 -5.58 -3.88
CA GLU A 451 -18.23 -6.05 -5.00
C GLU A 451 -17.87 -5.25 -6.25
N THR A 452 -16.82 -5.70 -6.94
CA THR A 452 -16.35 -5.06 -8.17
C THR A 452 -16.97 -5.76 -9.37
N VAL A 453 -17.87 -5.08 -10.08
CA VAL A 453 -18.64 -5.68 -11.17
C VAL A 453 -18.83 -4.75 -12.36
N VAL A 454 -18.98 -5.35 -13.54
CA VAL A 454 -19.61 -4.73 -14.71
C VAL A 454 -20.84 -5.55 -15.05
N ALA A 455 -22.01 -4.91 -15.05
CA ALA A 455 -23.28 -5.54 -15.36
C ALA A 455 -23.99 -4.83 -16.50
N ILE A 456 -24.82 -5.58 -17.23
CA ILE A 456 -25.61 -5.10 -18.36
C ILE A 456 -27.09 -5.49 -18.18
N SER A 457 -27.97 -4.56 -18.50
CA SER A 457 -29.39 -4.83 -18.73
C SER A 457 -29.68 -4.61 -20.22
N PRO A 458 -30.02 -5.67 -20.99
CA PRO A 458 -30.32 -5.55 -22.41
C PRO A 458 -31.49 -4.60 -22.69
N GLU A 459 -31.60 -4.11 -23.93
CA GLU A 459 -32.66 -3.18 -24.31
C GLU A 459 -34.03 -3.85 -24.11
N GLY A 460 -34.97 -3.13 -23.49
CA GLY A 460 -36.30 -3.64 -23.20
C GLY A 460 -36.37 -4.67 -22.05
N GLN A 461 -35.28 -4.92 -21.33
CA GLN A 461 -35.28 -5.76 -20.13
C GLN A 461 -35.12 -4.92 -18.86
N GLU A 462 -35.72 -5.39 -17.77
CA GLU A 462 -35.58 -4.77 -16.45
C GLU A 462 -34.49 -5.45 -15.61
N SER A 463 -34.26 -6.75 -15.84
CA SER A 463 -33.25 -7.54 -15.15
C SER A 463 -31.82 -7.21 -15.58
N TRP A 464 -30.88 -7.44 -14.66
CA TRP A 464 -29.46 -7.21 -14.83
C TRP A 464 -28.67 -8.52 -14.87
N PHE A 465 -27.58 -8.55 -15.63
CA PHE A 465 -26.69 -9.69 -15.76
C PHE A 465 -25.24 -9.23 -15.65
N LEU A 466 -24.36 -10.04 -15.05
CA LEU A 466 -22.92 -9.78 -15.15
C LEU A 466 -22.50 -9.83 -16.62
N LEU A 467 -21.61 -8.93 -17.01
CA LEU A 467 -21.03 -8.93 -18.34
C LEU A 467 -20.09 -10.13 -18.49
N THR A 468 -20.24 -10.92 -19.56
CA THR A 468 -19.46 -12.13 -19.81
C THR A 468 -18.96 -12.20 -21.25
N PRO A 469 -17.73 -12.69 -21.50
CA PRO A 469 -17.21 -12.89 -22.87
C PRO A 469 -17.67 -14.20 -23.53
N GLY A 470 -18.27 -15.12 -22.77
CA GLY A 470 -18.71 -16.44 -23.26
C GLY A 470 -20.24 -16.61 -23.23
N GLN A 471 -20.71 -17.86 -23.35
CA GLN A 471 -22.14 -18.17 -23.28
C GLN A 471 -22.72 -18.19 -21.85
N ARG A 472 -21.86 -18.05 -20.83
CA ARG A 472 -22.27 -18.01 -19.42
C ARG A 472 -23.19 -16.82 -19.19
N ARG A 473 -24.35 -17.05 -18.57
CA ARG A 473 -25.25 -15.99 -18.11
C ARG A 473 -25.34 -16.04 -16.59
N VAL A 474 -25.06 -14.93 -15.92
CA VAL A 474 -25.17 -14.80 -14.48
C VAL A 474 -26.12 -13.66 -14.18
N ALA A 475 -27.27 -13.96 -13.59
CA ALA A 475 -28.22 -12.94 -13.13
C ALA A 475 -27.56 -12.11 -12.01
N TYR A 476 -27.66 -10.79 -12.12
CA TYR A 476 -27.11 -9.85 -11.15
C TYR A 476 -28.23 -9.33 -10.23
N THR A 477 -28.75 -10.27 -9.45
CA THR A 477 -29.73 -10.08 -8.38
C THR A 477 -29.10 -10.57 -7.07
N ASP A 478 -29.75 -10.37 -5.92
CA ASP A 478 -29.22 -10.90 -4.65
C ASP A 478 -29.01 -12.42 -4.68
N ALA A 479 -30.00 -13.17 -5.17
CA ALA A 479 -29.90 -14.62 -5.29
C ALA A 479 -28.88 -15.06 -6.35
N GLY A 480 -28.85 -14.38 -7.50
CA GLY A 480 -27.91 -14.68 -8.58
C GLY A 480 -26.46 -14.43 -8.19
N TRP A 481 -26.20 -13.32 -7.50
CA TRP A 481 -24.88 -12.99 -6.96
C TRP A 481 -24.44 -13.99 -5.89
N ALA A 482 -25.31 -14.33 -4.92
CA ALA A 482 -24.97 -15.29 -3.87
C ALA A 482 -24.62 -16.68 -4.43
N ALA A 483 -25.37 -17.15 -5.44
CA ALA A 483 -25.07 -18.41 -6.11
C ALA A 483 -23.74 -18.37 -6.88
N TYR A 484 -23.48 -17.26 -7.59
CA TYR A 484 -22.22 -17.03 -8.29
C TYR A 484 -21.03 -16.99 -7.31
N GLU A 485 -21.14 -16.22 -6.24
CA GLU A 485 -20.10 -16.09 -5.22
C GLU A 485 -19.76 -17.44 -4.58
N ALA A 486 -20.78 -18.24 -4.20
CA ALA A 486 -20.56 -19.56 -3.62
C ALA A 486 -19.80 -20.51 -4.57
N GLU A 487 -20.16 -20.54 -5.85
CA GLU A 487 -19.44 -21.30 -6.87
C GLU A 487 -17.98 -20.83 -7.00
N ARG A 488 -17.79 -19.51 -7.15
CA ARG A 488 -16.46 -18.92 -7.36
C ARG A 488 -15.55 -19.06 -6.15
N ARG A 489 -16.08 -19.06 -4.92
CA ARG A 489 -15.30 -19.34 -3.69
C ARG A 489 -14.71 -20.75 -3.70
N GLY A 490 -15.47 -21.74 -4.17
CA GLY A 490 -14.95 -23.11 -4.37
C GLY A 490 -13.77 -23.13 -5.34
N TRP A 491 -13.91 -22.45 -6.49
CA TRP A 491 -12.81 -22.33 -7.46
C TRP A 491 -11.60 -21.57 -6.89
N LEU A 492 -11.79 -20.45 -6.17
CA LEU A 492 -10.70 -19.71 -5.54
C LEU A 492 -9.93 -20.58 -4.54
N ALA A 493 -10.62 -21.44 -3.79
CA ALA A 493 -9.96 -22.38 -2.88
C ALA A 493 -9.02 -23.34 -3.62
N GLU A 494 -9.41 -23.85 -4.79
CA GLU A 494 -8.57 -24.69 -5.64
C GLU A 494 -7.35 -23.92 -6.20
N VAL A 495 -7.58 -22.71 -6.71
CA VAL A 495 -6.52 -21.82 -7.21
C VAL A 495 -5.49 -21.54 -6.11
N ASN A 496 -5.96 -21.19 -4.92
CA ASN A 496 -5.12 -20.88 -3.77
C ASN A 496 -4.35 -22.11 -3.27
N ALA A 497 -5.00 -23.28 -3.22
CA ALA A 497 -4.35 -24.53 -2.85
C ALA A 497 -3.21 -24.89 -3.81
N LYS A 498 -3.44 -24.72 -5.12
CA LYS A 498 -2.42 -24.96 -6.16
C LYS A 498 -1.27 -23.95 -6.08
N ALA A 499 -1.57 -22.66 -5.89
CA ALA A 499 -0.56 -21.61 -5.73
C ALA A 499 0.32 -21.88 -4.50
N ARG A 500 -0.29 -22.19 -3.35
CA ARG A 500 0.40 -22.56 -2.11
C ARG A 500 1.28 -23.80 -2.29
N ALA A 501 0.76 -24.85 -2.92
CA ALA A 501 1.51 -26.08 -3.18
C ALA A 501 2.74 -25.80 -4.03
N THR A 502 2.59 -25.02 -5.11
CA THR A 502 3.69 -24.61 -5.99
C THR A 502 4.79 -23.91 -5.20
N LYS A 503 4.44 -22.91 -4.38
CA LYS A 503 5.42 -22.20 -3.54
C LYS A 503 6.14 -23.11 -2.56
N ARG A 504 5.43 -24.00 -1.85
CA ARG A 504 6.06 -24.95 -0.91
C ARG A 504 7.11 -25.84 -1.56
N THR A 505 7.01 -26.14 -2.85
CA THR A 505 8.02 -26.97 -3.54
C THR A 505 9.40 -26.31 -3.56
N GLU A 506 9.47 -24.97 -3.51
CA GLU A 506 10.73 -24.21 -3.47
C GLU A 506 11.58 -24.54 -2.22
N HIS A 507 10.96 -25.05 -1.14
CA HIS A 507 11.64 -25.43 0.11
C HIS A 507 11.52 -26.93 0.44
N ALA A 508 11.11 -27.76 -0.52
CA ALA A 508 10.86 -29.18 -0.29
C ALA A 508 12.10 -29.92 0.25
N ASP A 509 13.28 -29.62 -0.30
CA ASP A 509 14.55 -30.25 0.07
C ASP A 509 14.97 -29.94 1.51
N TYR A 510 14.79 -28.69 1.95
CA TYR A 510 15.07 -28.29 3.33
C TYR A 510 14.23 -29.11 4.32
N TRP A 511 12.93 -29.20 4.08
CA TRP A 511 12.03 -29.95 4.94
C TRP A 511 12.23 -31.46 4.86
N ALA A 512 12.60 -31.99 3.69
CA ALA A 512 12.96 -33.39 3.54
C ALA A 512 14.19 -33.75 4.40
N LYS A 513 15.23 -32.90 4.38
CA LYS A 513 16.43 -33.08 5.23
C LYS A 513 16.09 -33.06 6.72
N ARG A 514 15.26 -32.12 7.18
CA ARG A 514 14.83 -32.07 8.60
C ARG A 514 14.04 -33.31 9.00
N ARG A 515 13.10 -33.76 8.16
CA ARG A 515 12.32 -34.98 8.43
C ARG A 515 13.23 -36.20 8.52
N GLU A 516 14.19 -36.31 7.62
CA GLU A 516 15.15 -37.41 7.64
C GLU A 516 16.06 -37.37 8.88
N ALA A 517 16.60 -36.20 9.23
CA ALA A 517 17.39 -36.04 10.45
C ALA A 517 16.58 -36.38 11.72
N ALA A 518 15.30 -35.99 11.77
CA ALA A 518 14.42 -36.34 12.88
C ALA A 518 14.18 -37.86 12.96
N ARG A 519 13.94 -38.54 11.84
CA ARG A 519 13.82 -40.01 11.81
C ARG A 519 15.09 -40.69 12.29
N GLN A 520 16.25 -40.23 11.85
CA GLN A 520 17.54 -40.77 12.25
C GLN A 520 17.79 -40.57 13.75
N TRP A 521 17.48 -39.38 14.28
CA TRP A 521 17.61 -39.10 15.70
C TRP A 521 16.68 -39.98 16.55
N ILE A 522 15.41 -40.13 16.13
CA ILE A 522 14.45 -41.01 16.81
C ILE A 522 14.93 -42.48 16.76
N ALA A 523 15.50 -42.94 15.64
CA ALA A 523 16.02 -44.30 15.51
C ALA A 523 17.25 -44.58 16.40
N LEU A 524 17.98 -43.53 16.81
CA LEU A 524 19.16 -43.63 17.69
C LEU A 524 18.83 -43.35 19.16
N ALA A 525 17.65 -42.81 19.45
CA ALA A 525 17.25 -42.51 20.82
C ALA A 525 16.95 -43.81 21.58
N GLU A 526 17.55 -43.96 22.76
CA GLU A 526 17.20 -45.05 23.67
C GLU A 526 15.73 -44.92 24.10
N PRO A 527 14.94 -46.02 24.08
CA PRO A 527 13.58 -45.99 24.61
C PRO A 527 13.57 -45.52 26.06
N VAL A 528 12.71 -44.55 26.37
CA VAL A 528 12.56 -44.07 27.75
C VAL A 528 11.87 -45.17 28.57
N ALA A 529 12.56 -45.70 29.57
CA ALA A 529 11.98 -46.69 30.47
C ALA A 529 10.83 -46.07 31.27
N VAL A 530 9.63 -46.65 31.13
CA VAL A 530 8.45 -46.24 31.89
C VAL A 530 8.65 -46.67 33.35
N PRO A 531 8.58 -45.74 34.33
CA PRO A 531 8.80 -46.08 35.72
C PRO A 531 7.64 -46.91 36.28
N GLU A 532 7.90 -47.65 37.35
CA GLU A 532 6.81 -48.32 38.09
C GLU A 532 5.92 -47.26 38.75
N LEU A 533 4.60 -47.43 38.59
CA LEU A 533 3.62 -46.54 39.19
C LEU A 533 3.37 -46.96 40.64
N PRO A 534 3.44 -46.03 41.61
CA PRO A 534 3.06 -46.33 42.99
C PRO A 534 1.59 -46.73 43.09
N GLU A 535 1.25 -47.71 43.93
CA GLU A 535 -0.10 -48.32 44.03
C GLU A 535 -1.26 -47.32 44.27
N SER A 536 -0.96 -46.13 44.80
CA SER A 536 -1.93 -45.08 45.13
C SER A 536 -2.32 -44.17 43.96
N TYR A 537 -1.75 -44.37 42.77
CA TYR A 537 -2.04 -43.56 41.57
C TYR A 537 -2.73 -44.39 40.49
N PRO A 538 -3.70 -43.83 39.77
CA PRO A 538 -4.30 -44.51 38.62
C PRO A 538 -3.37 -44.46 37.39
N ALA A 539 -3.41 -45.52 36.57
CA ALA A 539 -2.67 -45.60 35.31
C ALA A 539 -3.65 -45.80 34.14
N PHE A 540 -3.70 -44.85 33.21
CA PHE A 540 -4.48 -44.96 31.98
C PHE A 540 -3.57 -45.01 30.73
N ASN A 541 -2.35 -44.48 30.83
CA ASN A 541 -1.31 -44.55 29.80
C ASN A 541 0.10 -44.47 30.44
N GLU A 542 1.14 -44.63 29.63
CA GLU A 542 2.54 -44.60 30.10
C GLU A 542 2.96 -43.27 30.72
N ILE A 543 2.36 -42.14 30.33
CA ILE A 543 2.67 -40.81 30.90
C ILE A 543 2.23 -40.73 32.37
N ASP A 544 1.13 -41.39 32.73
CA ASP A 544 0.63 -41.41 34.11
C ASP A 544 1.65 -42.03 35.08
N HIS A 545 2.43 -43.01 34.62
CA HIS A 545 3.54 -43.60 35.37
C HIS A 545 4.61 -42.57 35.73
N PHE A 546 5.04 -41.76 34.76
CA PHE A 546 6.02 -40.69 34.99
C PHE A 546 5.49 -39.63 35.96
N ILE A 547 4.23 -39.22 35.78
CA ILE A 547 3.60 -38.22 36.65
C ILE A 547 3.47 -38.75 38.08
N GLY A 548 2.89 -39.94 38.26
CA GLY A 548 2.69 -40.56 39.57
C GLY A 548 4.02 -40.83 40.30
N SER A 549 5.02 -41.37 39.59
CA SER A 549 6.37 -41.56 40.12
C SER A 549 6.99 -40.23 40.58
N ARG A 550 6.85 -39.16 39.79
CA ARG A 550 7.36 -37.83 40.17
C ARG A 550 6.64 -37.26 41.39
N ILE A 551 5.31 -37.38 41.48
CA ILE A 551 4.55 -36.90 42.65
C ILE A 551 4.97 -37.66 43.90
N ALA A 552 5.10 -38.99 43.83
CA ALA A 552 5.56 -39.80 44.96
C ALA A 552 6.98 -39.44 45.41
N SER A 553 7.91 -39.23 44.47
CA SER A 553 9.26 -38.76 44.76
C SER A 553 9.27 -37.40 45.47
N VAL A 554 8.46 -36.44 45.01
CA VAL A 554 8.34 -35.12 45.63
C VAL A 554 7.68 -35.21 47.01
N ALA A 555 6.67 -36.06 47.18
CA ALA A 555 6.00 -36.30 48.47
C ALA A 555 6.95 -36.89 49.51
N ALA A 556 7.80 -37.84 49.11
CA ALA A 556 8.84 -38.41 49.97
C ALA A 556 9.84 -37.32 50.40
N ALA A 557 10.38 -36.55 49.45
CA ALA A 557 11.31 -35.45 49.74
C ALA A 557 10.69 -34.38 50.65
N SER A 558 9.41 -34.04 50.46
CA SER A 558 8.70 -33.09 51.33
C SER A 558 8.49 -33.64 52.75
N THR A 559 8.33 -34.95 52.90
CA THR A 559 8.18 -35.60 54.22
C THR A 559 9.50 -35.59 54.98
N GLU A 560 10.62 -35.93 54.31
CA GLU A 560 11.98 -35.82 54.86
C GLU A 560 12.29 -34.38 55.29
N ALA A 561 12.03 -33.40 54.43
CA ALA A 561 12.23 -31.98 54.73
C ALA A 561 11.39 -31.46 55.91
N SER A 562 10.31 -32.16 56.27
CA SER A 562 9.43 -31.80 57.40
C SER A 562 9.85 -32.48 58.72
N GLN A 563 10.93 -33.25 58.75
CA GLN A 563 11.47 -33.85 59.98
C GLN A 563 12.32 -32.88 60.81
N GLY A 564 12.75 -31.76 60.21
CA GLY A 564 13.35 -30.63 60.94
C GLY A 564 12.34 -29.94 61.86
N SER A 565 12.84 -29.13 62.79
CA SER A 565 11.97 -28.40 63.71
C SER A 565 11.35 -27.13 63.10
N VAL A 566 11.83 -26.71 61.93
CA VAL A 566 11.27 -25.60 61.14
C VAL A 566 10.72 -26.10 59.80
N ASN A 567 9.44 -25.86 59.53
CA ASN A 567 8.81 -26.24 58.27
C ASN A 567 8.82 -25.06 57.27
N TYR A 568 9.39 -25.25 56.08
CA TYR A 568 9.50 -24.17 55.10
C TYR A 568 8.14 -23.52 54.75
N PHE A 569 7.14 -24.29 54.35
CA PHE A 569 5.84 -23.74 53.90
C PHE A 569 5.03 -23.10 55.03
N LYS A 570 5.18 -23.59 56.27
CA LYS A 570 4.42 -23.11 57.42
C LYS A 570 5.10 -21.94 58.13
N ASP A 571 6.42 -22.01 58.28
CA ASP A 571 7.18 -21.16 59.19
C ASP A 571 8.10 -20.17 58.45
N VAL A 572 8.65 -20.52 57.28
CA VAL A 572 9.63 -19.69 56.55
C VAL A 572 8.98 -18.89 55.42
N GLN A 573 8.22 -19.54 54.55
CA GLN A 573 7.58 -18.90 53.39
C GLN A 573 6.71 -17.71 53.78
N PRO A 574 5.86 -17.76 54.84
CA PRO A 574 5.07 -16.60 55.24
C PRO A 574 5.91 -15.39 55.61
N ILE A 575 7.10 -15.60 56.19
CA ILE A 575 8.04 -14.51 56.51
C ILE A 575 8.58 -13.89 55.21
N LEU A 576 9.04 -14.72 54.27
CA LEU A 576 9.56 -14.24 52.99
C LEU A 576 8.47 -13.52 52.16
N GLU A 577 7.25 -14.03 52.17
CA GLU A 577 6.09 -13.42 51.52
C GLU A 577 5.76 -12.06 52.12
N ALA A 578 5.69 -11.96 53.44
CA ALA A 578 5.32 -10.74 54.13
C ALA A 578 6.41 -9.66 54.07
N ARG A 579 7.70 -10.05 54.06
CA ARG A 579 8.82 -9.12 54.26
C ARG A 579 9.70 -8.89 53.04
N CYS A 580 9.76 -9.85 52.12
CA CYS A 580 10.77 -9.85 51.06
C CYS A 580 10.18 -9.83 49.63
N TYR A 581 9.01 -10.43 49.41
CA TYR A 581 8.48 -10.66 48.06
C TYR A 581 8.16 -9.37 47.29
N ASP A 582 7.71 -8.31 47.98
CA ASP A 582 7.40 -7.02 47.35
C ASP A 582 8.57 -6.43 46.56
N CYS A 583 9.81 -6.71 46.98
CA CYS A 583 11.02 -6.22 46.31
C CYS A 583 11.83 -7.32 45.63
N HIS A 584 11.71 -8.59 46.05
CA HIS A 584 12.60 -9.69 45.63
C HIS A 584 11.88 -10.85 44.94
N ARG A 585 10.69 -10.63 44.38
CA ARG A 585 9.94 -11.63 43.59
C ARG A 585 9.93 -11.29 42.10
N GLY A 586 10.01 -12.31 41.24
CA GLY A 586 9.79 -12.15 39.79
C GLY A 586 10.94 -11.49 39.00
N GLY A 587 10.64 -10.98 37.81
CA GLY A 587 11.65 -10.56 36.81
C GLY A 587 12.35 -9.21 37.05
N LYS A 588 11.90 -8.41 38.02
CA LYS A 588 12.46 -7.08 38.36
C LYS A 588 12.90 -6.99 39.82
N ALA A 589 13.37 -8.10 40.38
CA ALA A 589 13.81 -8.17 41.77
C ALA A 589 15.01 -7.25 42.03
N LYS A 590 15.00 -6.53 43.17
CA LYS A 590 16.07 -5.61 43.53
C LYS A 590 17.36 -6.35 43.89
N GLY A 591 18.50 -5.75 43.57
CA GLY A 591 19.83 -6.34 43.84
C GLY A 591 20.07 -7.67 43.14
N ASP A 592 19.29 -7.98 42.09
CA ASP A 592 19.25 -9.26 41.38
C ASP A 592 19.00 -10.50 42.28
N LEU A 593 18.57 -10.29 43.52
CA LEU A 593 18.26 -11.36 44.47
C LEU A 593 16.78 -11.76 44.34
N LYS A 594 16.53 -13.04 44.02
CA LYS A 594 15.19 -13.62 44.03
C LYS A 594 15.04 -14.57 45.22
N VAL A 595 14.01 -14.33 46.02
CA VAL A 595 13.74 -15.09 47.26
C VAL A 595 12.55 -16.05 47.14
N ASP A 596 12.01 -16.22 45.94
CA ASP A 596 10.91 -17.13 45.60
C ASP A 596 11.39 -18.46 44.98
N HIS A 597 12.70 -18.63 44.79
CA HIS A 597 13.31 -19.83 44.21
C HIS A 597 14.61 -20.22 44.92
N LEU A 598 14.69 -21.48 45.39
CA LEU A 598 15.87 -22.01 46.08
C LEU A 598 17.17 -21.81 45.30
N ALA A 599 17.19 -22.15 44.01
CA ALA A 599 18.38 -22.01 43.17
C ALA A 599 18.89 -20.55 43.09
N ALA A 600 18.00 -19.57 43.17
CA ALA A 600 18.38 -18.17 43.18
C ALA A 600 18.92 -17.73 44.54
N MET A 601 18.35 -18.23 45.65
CA MET A 601 18.87 -17.92 46.98
C MET A 601 20.23 -18.59 47.28
N LEU A 602 20.47 -19.79 46.75
CA LEU A 602 21.78 -20.44 46.81
C LEU A 602 22.84 -19.71 45.98
N LYS A 603 22.45 -19.08 44.87
CA LYS A 603 23.34 -18.23 44.07
C LYS A 603 23.59 -16.87 44.73
N GLY A 604 22.54 -16.28 45.31
CA GLY A 604 22.58 -14.95 45.88
C GLY A 604 22.28 -13.82 44.90
N GLY A 605 22.32 -12.60 45.42
CA GLY A 605 22.18 -11.36 44.65
C GLY A 605 23.47 -10.94 43.96
N LYS A 606 23.51 -9.70 43.49
CA LYS A 606 24.62 -9.16 42.72
C LYS A 606 25.94 -9.09 43.50
N ASP A 607 25.88 -8.65 44.76
CA ASP A 607 27.06 -8.17 45.49
C ASP A 607 27.32 -8.92 46.82
N ASP A 608 26.32 -9.59 47.41
CA ASP A 608 26.40 -10.15 48.77
C ASP A 608 26.75 -11.66 48.82
N GLY A 609 27.02 -12.29 47.68
CA GLY A 609 27.19 -13.75 47.59
C GLY A 609 25.90 -14.53 47.93
N PRO A 610 25.98 -15.85 48.20
CA PRO A 610 24.81 -16.70 48.49
C PRO A 610 23.92 -16.11 49.59
N ALA A 611 22.63 -15.96 49.30
CA ALA A 611 21.66 -15.53 50.30
C ALA A 611 21.46 -16.61 51.36
N ILE A 612 21.57 -17.88 50.96
CA ILE A 612 21.54 -19.04 51.85
C ILE A 612 22.74 -19.93 51.56
N VAL A 613 23.47 -20.27 52.61
CA VAL A 613 24.46 -21.33 52.67
C VAL A 613 23.92 -22.42 53.60
N PRO A 614 23.43 -23.57 53.07
CA PRO A 614 22.87 -24.64 53.88
C PRO A 614 23.81 -25.08 55.01
N GLY A 615 23.31 -25.06 56.25
CA GLY A 615 24.07 -25.41 57.45
C GLY A 615 24.95 -24.29 58.02
N ASP A 616 25.06 -23.13 57.35
CA ASP A 616 25.89 -22.00 57.80
C ASP A 616 25.11 -20.67 57.75
N PRO A 617 24.38 -20.32 58.82
CA PRO A 617 23.69 -19.03 58.90
C PRO A 617 24.62 -17.83 58.87
N LYS A 618 25.85 -17.95 59.38
CA LYS A 618 26.81 -16.83 59.41
C LYS A 618 27.37 -16.54 58.03
N GLY A 619 27.54 -17.56 57.20
CA GLY A 619 27.89 -17.43 55.79
C GLY A 619 26.72 -17.02 54.88
N SER A 620 25.50 -16.94 55.40
CA SER A 620 24.28 -16.64 54.64
C SER A 620 23.95 -15.15 54.67
N SER A 621 24.08 -14.45 53.54
CA SER A 621 23.85 -13.00 53.51
C SER A 621 22.42 -12.58 53.85
N LEU A 622 21.44 -13.49 53.71
CA LEU A 622 20.07 -13.26 54.16
C LEU A 622 20.01 -12.92 55.66
N ILE A 623 20.72 -13.68 56.51
CA ILE A 623 20.69 -13.50 57.97
C ILE A 623 21.40 -12.20 58.37
N TRP A 624 22.52 -11.92 57.72
CA TRP A 624 23.24 -10.66 57.91
C TRP A 624 22.34 -9.46 57.58
N ARG A 625 21.72 -9.43 56.38
CA ARG A 625 20.87 -8.33 55.91
C ARG A 625 19.63 -8.08 56.79
N VAL A 626 19.12 -9.07 57.51
CA VAL A 626 17.91 -8.90 58.35
C VAL A 626 18.21 -8.62 59.82
N THR A 627 19.49 -8.65 60.23
CA THR A 627 19.91 -8.46 61.63
C THR A 627 20.30 -6.99 61.89
N PRO A 628 19.54 -6.23 62.70
CA PRO A 628 19.72 -4.77 62.82
C PRO A 628 21.11 -4.30 63.25
N ASP A 629 21.69 -4.96 64.25
CA ASP A 629 23.00 -4.55 64.79
C ASP A 629 24.17 -4.88 63.84
N GLU A 630 23.95 -5.79 62.88
CA GLU A 630 24.98 -6.25 61.94
C GLU A 630 24.89 -5.58 60.56
N ALA A 631 23.67 -5.28 60.09
CA ALA A 631 23.45 -4.71 58.76
C ALA A 631 23.57 -3.17 58.72
N GLY A 632 23.34 -2.47 59.83
CA GLY A 632 23.35 -0.99 59.83
C GLY A 632 22.40 -0.40 58.76
N ASP A 633 22.92 0.50 57.91
CA ASP A 633 22.15 1.13 56.82
C ASP A 633 21.77 0.16 55.68
N ASP A 634 22.35 -1.04 55.67
CA ASP A 634 22.12 -2.10 54.67
C ASP A 634 20.98 -3.07 55.05
N ILE A 635 20.25 -2.78 56.13
CA ILE A 635 19.16 -3.61 56.65
C ILE A 635 18.01 -3.80 55.65
N MET A 636 17.49 -5.03 55.60
CA MET A 636 16.32 -5.42 54.83
C MET A 636 15.18 -5.89 55.76
N PRO A 637 13.93 -5.46 55.53
CA PRO A 637 13.51 -4.52 54.47
C PRO A 637 13.94 -3.07 54.77
N PRO A 638 14.29 -2.25 53.75
CA PRO A 638 14.79 -0.89 53.94
C PRO A 638 13.69 0.12 54.28
N LYS A 639 12.43 -0.32 54.18
CA LYS A 639 11.23 0.43 54.54
C LYS A 639 10.24 -0.52 55.19
N GLY A 640 9.58 -0.06 56.25
CA GLY A 640 8.66 -0.87 57.06
C GLY A 640 9.34 -1.40 58.32
N GLU A 641 8.59 -2.18 59.10
CA GLU A 641 9.10 -2.78 60.34
C GLU A 641 10.14 -3.87 60.01
N PRO A 642 11.31 -3.87 60.68
CA PRO A 642 12.27 -4.97 60.62
C PRO A 642 11.65 -6.32 60.98
N LEU A 643 12.34 -7.41 60.62
CA LEU A 643 11.96 -8.73 61.09
C LEU A 643 12.08 -8.78 62.62
N SER A 644 11.09 -9.38 63.27
CA SER A 644 11.12 -9.62 64.72
C SER A 644 12.20 -10.64 65.08
N PRO A 645 12.70 -10.64 66.34
CA PRO A 645 13.70 -11.61 66.79
C PRO A 645 13.29 -13.07 66.57
N ASN A 646 11.99 -13.38 66.65
CA ASN A 646 11.46 -14.72 66.41
C ASN A 646 11.46 -15.10 64.91
N GLU A 647 11.15 -14.15 64.02
CA GLU A 647 11.24 -14.36 62.57
C GLU A 647 12.70 -14.60 62.16
N ILE A 648 13.64 -13.79 62.67
CA ILE A 648 15.09 -13.97 62.43
C ILE A 648 15.54 -15.33 62.98
N ALA A 649 15.18 -15.68 64.22
CA ALA A 649 15.53 -16.98 64.81
C ALA A 649 14.98 -18.17 63.98
N THR A 650 13.79 -18.02 63.40
CA THR A 650 13.17 -19.04 62.54
C THR A 650 13.95 -19.22 61.24
N LEU A 651 14.33 -18.12 60.58
CA LEU A 651 15.16 -18.14 59.37
C LEU A 651 16.56 -18.70 59.66
N THR A 652 17.20 -18.26 60.74
CA THR A 652 18.51 -18.77 61.17
C THR A 652 18.46 -20.26 61.39
N LYS A 653 17.49 -20.75 62.19
CA LYS A 653 17.35 -22.17 62.50
C LYS A 653 17.05 -23.01 61.26
N TRP A 654 16.21 -22.51 60.35
CA TRP A 654 15.97 -23.19 59.08
C TRP A 654 17.25 -23.36 58.26
N ILE A 655 18.12 -22.35 58.23
CA ILE A 655 19.42 -22.45 57.54
C ILE A 655 20.35 -23.42 58.27
N GLU A 656 20.39 -23.41 59.60
CA GLU A 656 21.14 -24.39 60.41
C GLU A 656 20.74 -25.84 60.10
N GLU A 657 19.44 -26.08 59.90
CA GLU A 657 18.88 -27.39 59.53
C GLU A 657 19.14 -27.77 58.06
N GLY A 658 19.95 -27.00 57.33
CA GLY A 658 20.30 -27.25 55.92
C GLY A 658 19.36 -26.61 54.92
N ALA A 659 18.54 -25.65 55.34
CA ALA A 659 17.56 -24.93 54.53
C ALA A 659 16.65 -25.84 53.68
N PRO A 660 16.00 -26.87 54.27
CA PRO A 660 15.14 -27.78 53.53
C PRO A 660 14.00 -26.99 52.86
N TRP A 661 13.92 -27.07 51.53
CA TRP A 661 12.93 -26.37 50.71
C TRP A 661 12.36 -27.31 49.66
N PRO A 662 11.23 -28.00 49.96
CA PRO A 662 10.57 -28.85 48.97
C PRO A 662 10.07 -28.01 47.80
N GLN A 663 10.26 -28.50 46.58
CA GLN A 663 9.82 -27.78 45.37
C GLN A 663 8.30 -27.52 45.35
N PHE A 664 7.51 -28.36 46.01
CA PHE A 664 6.06 -28.27 46.05
C PHE A 664 5.50 -28.58 47.43
N ASN A 665 4.39 -27.91 47.78
CA ASN A 665 3.62 -28.26 48.97
C ASN A 665 2.67 -29.42 48.64
N VAL A 666 3.10 -30.63 48.96
CA VAL A 666 2.40 -31.86 48.59
C VAL A 666 1.03 -32.01 49.26
N LYS A 667 0.75 -31.27 50.35
CA LYS A 667 -0.58 -31.24 50.98
C LYS A 667 -1.63 -30.56 50.10
N ASN A 668 -1.21 -29.77 49.12
CA ASN A 668 -2.10 -29.09 48.17
C ASN A 668 -2.33 -29.92 46.89
N PHE A 669 -1.74 -31.11 46.78
CA PHE A 669 -1.98 -31.99 45.64
C PHE A 669 -3.27 -32.78 45.83
N THR A 670 -4.35 -32.29 45.20
CA THR A 670 -5.59 -33.06 45.07
C THR A 670 -5.68 -33.62 43.65
N LEU A 671 -5.82 -34.94 43.53
CA LEU A 671 -6.05 -35.57 42.23
C LEU A 671 -7.42 -35.13 41.70
N THR A 672 -7.43 -34.48 40.54
CA THR A 672 -8.68 -34.07 39.90
C THR A 672 -9.32 -35.29 39.23
N PRO A 673 -10.64 -35.50 39.35
CA PRO A 673 -11.30 -36.59 38.64
C PRO A 673 -11.15 -36.44 37.12
N LEU A 674 -11.16 -37.56 36.40
CA LEU A 674 -11.20 -37.55 34.93
C LEU A 674 -12.40 -36.75 34.44
N THR A 675 -12.19 -35.95 33.40
CA THR A 675 -13.28 -35.22 32.75
C THR A 675 -14.23 -36.18 32.04
N ASP A 676 -15.50 -35.79 31.91
CA ASP A 676 -16.49 -36.54 31.13
C ASP A 676 -16.13 -36.57 29.63
N ASP A 677 -16.73 -37.52 28.92
CA ASP A 677 -16.44 -37.83 27.52
C ASP A 677 -16.74 -36.69 26.55
N LEU A 678 -17.82 -35.92 26.76
CA LEU A 678 -18.15 -34.81 25.88
C LEU A 678 -17.21 -33.62 26.11
N THR A 679 -16.84 -33.36 27.37
CA THR A 679 -15.82 -32.36 27.68
C THR A 679 -14.46 -32.75 27.12
N PHE A 680 -14.07 -34.03 27.24
CA PHE A 680 -12.85 -34.55 26.62
C PHE A 680 -12.88 -34.35 25.10
N LEU A 681 -13.96 -34.78 24.43
CA LEU A 681 -14.11 -34.70 22.99
C LEU A 681 -14.01 -33.25 22.50
N ARG A 682 -14.69 -32.32 23.19
CA ARG A 682 -14.61 -30.90 22.86
C ARG A 682 -13.18 -30.38 22.99
N ARG A 683 -12.47 -30.72 24.07
CA ARG A 683 -11.09 -30.25 24.32
C ARG A 683 -10.13 -30.78 23.26
N VAL A 684 -10.15 -32.09 23.00
CA VAL A 684 -9.24 -32.69 22.00
C VAL A 684 -9.49 -32.13 20.60
N PHE A 685 -10.74 -31.84 20.23
CA PHE A 685 -11.06 -31.19 18.96
C PHE A 685 -10.50 -29.77 18.88
N LEU A 686 -10.71 -28.96 19.93
CA LEU A 686 -10.16 -27.61 19.98
C LEU A 686 -8.63 -27.63 19.97
N ASP A 687 -7.99 -28.53 20.70
CA ASP A 687 -6.53 -28.60 20.82
C ASP A 687 -5.84 -29.21 19.59
N THR A 688 -6.55 -29.95 18.72
CA THR A 688 -5.97 -30.58 17.52
C THR A 688 -6.36 -29.87 16.24
N VAL A 689 -7.66 -29.61 16.04
CA VAL A 689 -8.21 -29.06 14.78
C VAL A 689 -8.79 -27.65 14.95
N GLY A 690 -8.83 -27.10 16.18
CA GLY A 690 -9.20 -25.70 16.44
C GLY A 690 -10.68 -25.37 16.36
N VAL A 691 -11.54 -26.35 16.15
CA VAL A 691 -13.00 -26.18 16.03
C VAL A 691 -13.72 -27.22 16.89
N PRO A 692 -14.93 -26.92 17.41
CA PRO A 692 -15.72 -27.91 18.13
C PRO A 692 -16.16 -29.06 17.20
N PRO A 693 -16.42 -30.27 17.74
CA PRO A 693 -16.91 -31.39 16.96
C PRO A 693 -18.33 -31.12 16.43
N SER A 694 -18.60 -31.54 15.20
CA SER A 694 -19.95 -31.59 14.62
C SER A 694 -20.82 -32.66 15.28
N GLU A 695 -22.13 -32.58 15.10
CA GLU A 695 -23.07 -33.58 15.62
C GLU A 695 -22.74 -35.01 15.14
N ALA A 696 -22.33 -35.17 13.87
CA ALA A 696 -21.91 -36.45 13.32
C ALA A 696 -20.63 -36.99 13.97
N GLU A 697 -19.66 -36.11 14.25
CA GLU A 697 -18.42 -36.47 14.94
C GLU A 697 -18.67 -36.89 16.39
N ILE A 698 -19.61 -36.22 17.09
CA ILE A 698 -20.05 -36.59 18.44
C ILE A 698 -20.72 -37.97 18.42
N ALA A 699 -21.67 -38.19 17.51
CA ALA A 699 -22.37 -39.46 17.40
C ALA A 699 -21.40 -40.62 17.11
N THR A 700 -20.41 -40.40 16.25
CA THR A 700 -19.35 -41.37 15.96
C THR A 700 -18.54 -41.71 17.21
N PHE A 701 -18.13 -40.70 17.99
CA PHE A 701 -17.35 -40.90 19.21
C PHE A 701 -18.12 -41.65 20.30
N LEU A 702 -19.40 -41.33 20.51
CA LEU A 702 -20.23 -42.00 21.51
C LEU A 702 -20.59 -43.45 21.15
N ALA A 703 -20.57 -43.79 19.86
CA ALA A 703 -20.83 -45.15 19.38
C ALA A 703 -19.61 -46.09 19.54
N ALA A 704 -18.41 -45.55 19.70
CA ALA A 704 -17.19 -46.34 19.92
C ALA A 704 -17.12 -46.92 21.35
N ASP A 705 -16.34 -47.98 21.55
CA ASP A 705 -16.21 -48.65 22.85
C ASP A 705 -15.66 -47.67 23.91
N GLU A 706 -16.25 -47.70 25.12
CA GLU A 706 -15.89 -46.74 26.19
C GLU A 706 -14.42 -46.81 26.59
N LYS A 707 -13.77 -47.98 26.47
CA LYS A 707 -12.38 -48.16 26.86
C LYS A 707 -11.40 -47.65 25.79
N SER A 708 -11.80 -47.59 24.52
CA SER A 708 -10.90 -47.22 23.41
C SER A 708 -11.26 -45.91 22.71
N ARG A 709 -12.50 -45.42 22.81
CA ARG A 709 -13.02 -44.26 22.06
C ARG A 709 -12.14 -43.02 22.14
N ARG A 710 -11.49 -42.78 23.28
CA ARG A 710 -10.59 -41.62 23.47
C ARG A 710 -9.30 -41.73 22.68
N ALA A 711 -8.70 -42.93 22.62
CA ALA A 711 -7.51 -43.17 21.81
C ALA A 711 -7.86 -43.12 20.31
N GLU A 712 -8.97 -43.78 19.92
CA GLU A 712 -9.43 -43.81 18.53
C GLU A 712 -9.72 -42.43 17.97
N VAL A 713 -10.35 -41.54 18.76
CA VAL A 713 -10.61 -40.17 18.30
C VAL A 713 -9.32 -39.35 18.20
N ILE A 714 -8.34 -39.57 19.07
CA ILE A 714 -7.02 -38.94 18.96
C ILE A 714 -6.37 -39.36 17.65
N ASP A 715 -6.28 -40.66 17.36
CA ASP A 715 -5.66 -41.17 16.13
C ASP A 715 -6.37 -40.62 14.89
N ARG A 716 -7.71 -40.57 14.91
CA ARG A 716 -8.51 -39.96 13.84
C ARG A 716 -8.18 -38.48 13.63
N LEU A 717 -8.05 -37.71 14.72
CA LEU A 717 -7.75 -36.28 14.66
C LEU A 717 -6.31 -36.00 14.24
N LEU A 718 -5.36 -36.85 14.62
CA LEU A 718 -3.96 -36.75 14.17
C LEU A 718 -3.81 -37.09 12.67
N ALA A 719 -4.71 -37.91 12.12
CA ALA A 719 -4.79 -38.20 10.69
C ALA A 719 -5.66 -37.19 9.91
N ASP A 720 -6.32 -36.25 10.58
CA ASP A 720 -7.20 -35.26 9.94
C ASP A 720 -6.37 -34.21 9.18
N ALA A 721 -6.82 -33.83 7.99
CA ALA A 721 -6.15 -32.80 7.19
C ALA A 721 -6.10 -31.42 7.88
N ARG A 722 -7.02 -31.16 8.82
CA ARG A 722 -7.11 -29.94 9.65
C ARG A 722 -6.11 -29.94 10.82
N TRP A 723 -5.40 -31.04 11.05
CA TRP A 723 -4.53 -31.18 12.21
C TRP A 723 -3.49 -30.04 12.26
N ALA A 724 -3.39 -29.40 13.42
CA ALA A 724 -2.52 -28.26 13.72
C ALA A 724 -2.81 -26.97 12.93
N ASP A 725 -3.88 -26.89 12.13
CA ASP A 725 -4.17 -25.68 11.35
C ASP A 725 -4.34 -24.43 12.23
N HIS A 726 -4.94 -24.57 13.42
CA HIS A 726 -5.13 -23.47 14.37
C HIS A 726 -3.86 -23.06 15.14
N TRP A 727 -2.79 -23.87 15.11
CA TRP A 727 -1.48 -23.50 15.66
C TRP A 727 -0.62 -22.74 14.64
N MET A 728 -1.03 -22.79 13.37
CA MET A 728 -0.38 -22.08 12.30
C MET A 728 -0.99 -20.67 12.19
N GLY A 729 -0.18 -19.64 12.41
CA GLY A 729 -0.53 -18.28 12.02
C GLY A 729 -0.59 -18.23 10.50
N TYR A 730 -1.80 -18.21 9.94
CA TYR A 730 -2.05 -18.07 8.51
C TYR A 730 -2.17 -16.63 8.06
#